data_AF-A0A439DZT7-F1
#
_entry.id   AF-A0A439DZT7-F1
#
_cell.length_a   1.000
_cell.length_b   1.000
_cell.length_c   1.000
_cell.angle_alpha   90.00
_cell.angle_beta   90.00
_cell.angle_gamma   90.00
#
_symmetry.space_group_name_H-M   'P 1'
#
loop_
_entity.id
_entity.type
_entity.pdbx_description
1 polymer ?
#
loop_
_entity_poly.entity_id
_entity_poly.type
_entity_poly.pdbx_seq_one_letter_code
_entity_poly.pdbx_strand_id
1 'polypeptide(L)'
;MSKPTKAIPIDVAARVVRATTTVPMLGDLPFTATGELEPGIHLHWALPDALVKADAHESRPPRFRGVPDLWLVVRFNPVRDDAPRTHREWIVDSVAETVTPLAEWQPPTDRATERIHTAPGVLTRISSGWGEWALDEPFDQLTTAYYPSCRRRLGFHDDLADLGPSPTGTVSYAVVGWYSSTSFDPFYRGLLRRLDKLGHRAELKSFTEIAAPVATGKTGAEPAWTPQLSVKDMPAPPAAETTMLLNSANLTGELLRTGIAATEMLKNAFQSGGDTAQHVVVDAIMPESHRAHTVLHGSIIDVPVRQASLIGFSSLKTDGVVLYPNLQRAMAEVAARTGADTEVDYLDMMLGKLGQQSGTTGGVIDLPGAQHARTFQGVPGRSTWFARLDIYPKLNLQNLGVALADLGGSATAPITGNWPGLLARSAAISAATADQLQNPIADAVLSEPPAAQPSGPSDSEIVDWIGDLREAFAAAQQTATHPIDPRLVRVQDHRRNAAPSALGPSADGSGPAQAGWWLDLGDPNAPIDIAQNPGHRVLAELYRAIAGARIHLPDADHLFEVPGPRWYRPWAPHLVLYGAKRQFRHGADGRFRLDGHLDTRFAGELMVGLRVGNHTVLGNELLADSGAFSAPGVPDLVSGLVAEHALADAANAPIMARTAHRSGDRGRKPTAAQLTAAARSIWLNRGGLLDDEQAEAIGAIEPIGTPPSGVGLQAWRDWYGPLFLDTEATHRRKRFNDAWTLPPEHVETVDRDPVVAPDREQVVRERHVATVTVANVLRETLVTETVNGPDGNPIPKTPAPQGVNAGTFDALDVVSASLTGLDDALAAEGQREQGGYLHMNRIRVYDTFGASADWSSASTTLDPLPEWATAVPARLTSWGRLHLRLQSAAAPDVEATPFVSPICGFLLPDFVDQALEVYDADGGPVGQITATDPIDGDLAPVAAATLTVSFTPLPWVTVPSGEPSTAAITNETLRRLVEALVAQTLAVSAGAPGWHETGFTAMLRVFDTVRSTLEPGPKHADGRVRLLGEPVVVLRARAVFEASDATVTQLREGPSTITDASSLPVLRLRIGDVTRPEDGVLGCFVEGATPADARFAPPSLQAAEEAVLNQMVTSAGVQKTRPITHPFVAGQVSEFDLPANQPLDLVVLADARGGIYATCGMLPRKNIVMPKDFIEPALARLRPTFRVGPILGFERDEKIVPVMPAPFIEGLRAAFVHDDDVEFPEVPIPPVLGVGELPPSRVRLTEGWARMVPQEPG
;
A
#
# COMPACT_ATOMS: atom_id res chain seq x y z
N MET A 1 46.20 10.77 8.14
CA MET A 1 45.82 10.01 6.94
C MET A 1 45.01 10.93 6.05
N SER A 2 45.65 11.58 5.08
CA SER A 2 44.96 12.42 4.10
C SER A 2 44.13 11.55 3.15
N LYS A 3 42.81 11.71 3.17
CA LYS A 3 41.88 10.96 2.32
C LYS A 3 41.94 11.48 0.86
N PRO A 4 41.93 10.60 -0.16
CA PRO A 4 41.89 11.02 -1.58
C PRO A 4 40.54 11.68 -1.92
N THR A 5 40.57 12.73 -2.75
CA THR A 5 39.36 13.43 -3.23
C THR A 5 38.60 12.58 -4.24
N LYS A 6 37.27 12.52 -4.09
CA LYS A 6 36.35 11.77 -4.95
C LYS A 6 35.67 12.68 -5.99
N ALA A 7 35.69 12.27 -7.24
CA ALA A 7 35.03 12.90 -8.38
C ALA A 7 33.70 12.19 -8.68
N ILE A 8 32.60 12.94 -8.57
CA ILE A 8 31.24 12.47 -8.84
C ILE A 8 30.74 13.13 -10.14
N PRO A 9 30.35 12.36 -11.17
CA PRO A 9 29.86 12.94 -12.41
C PRO A 9 28.46 13.55 -12.24
N ILE A 10 28.20 14.66 -12.93
CA ILE A 10 26.91 15.34 -13.06
C ILE A 10 26.56 15.59 -14.53
N ASP A 11 25.26 15.62 -14.80
CA ASP A 11 24.71 15.91 -16.11
C ASP A 11 24.68 17.43 -16.34
N VAL A 12 25.17 17.89 -17.49
CA VAL A 12 25.22 19.31 -17.88
C VAL A 12 24.49 19.48 -19.21
N ALA A 13 23.40 20.23 -19.17
CA ALA A 13 22.60 20.60 -20.33
C ALA A 13 22.91 22.03 -20.76
N ALA A 14 22.81 22.31 -22.07
CA ALA A 14 22.96 23.65 -22.60
C ALA A 14 21.88 23.97 -23.64
N ARG A 15 21.36 25.20 -23.57
CA ARG A 15 20.41 25.74 -24.55
C ARG A 15 20.94 27.03 -25.15
N VAL A 16 20.80 27.15 -26.47
CA VAL A 16 21.22 28.33 -27.24
C VAL A 16 19.98 29.18 -27.51
N VAL A 17 19.94 30.41 -26.99
CA VAL A 17 18.83 31.35 -27.12
C VAL A 17 19.25 32.49 -28.05
N ARG A 18 18.49 32.75 -29.12
CA ARG A 18 18.85 33.75 -30.14
C ARG A 18 18.30 35.14 -29.88
N ALA A 19 17.12 35.18 -29.28
CA ALA A 19 16.34 36.37 -28.99
C ALA A 19 15.66 36.16 -27.65
N THR A 20 15.36 37.25 -26.95
CA THR A 20 14.67 37.17 -25.66
C THR A 20 13.41 36.32 -25.80
N THR A 21 13.34 35.23 -25.05
CA THR A 21 12.26 34.24 -25.12
C THR A 21 11.53 34.24 -23.79
N THR A 22 10.21 34.38 -23.81
CA THR A 22 9.39 34.33 -22.61
C THR A 22 9.20 32.89 -22.13
N VAL A 23 9.33 32.67 -20.83
CA VAL A 23 9.23 31.36 -20.17
C VAL A 23 8.39 31.47 -18.89
N PRO A 24 7.65 30.42 -18.49
CA PRO A 24 6.91 30.43 -17.23
C PRO A 24 7.85 30.45 -16.02
N MET A 25 7.47 31.13 -14.95
CA MET A 25 8.04 30.91 -13.63
C MET A 25 7.22 29.88 -12.86
N LEU A 26 7.84 29.10 -11.97
CA LEU A 26 7.16 28.04 -11.22
C LEU A 26 5.93 28.56 -10.43
N GLY A 27 6.02 29.77 -9.87
CA GLY A 27 4.90 30.44 -9.17
C GLY A 27 3.87 31.13 -10.06
N ASP A 28 4.04 31.13 -11.39
CA ASP A 28 3.04 31.68 -12.31
C ASP A 28 1.76 30.81 -12.36
N LEU A 29 0.63 31.44 -12.66
CA LEU A 29 -0.59 30.72 -13.01
C LEU A 29 -0.39 29.91 -14.31
N PRO A 30 -1.11 28.78 -14.49
CA PRO A 30 -1.03 27.98 -15.71
C PRO A 30 -1.25 28.80 -16.98
N PHE A 31 -0.53 28.48 -18.04
CA PHE A 31 -0.48 29.18 -19.33
C PHE A 31 0.00 30.63 -19.29
N THR A 32 0.53 31.08 -18.16
CA THR A 32 1.16 32.41 -18.01
C THR A 32 2.69 32.28 -18.06
N ALA A 33 3.35 33.26 -18.67
CA ALA A 33 4.81 33.32 -18.74
C ALA A 33 5.31 34.72 -18.40
N THR A 34 5.82 34.89 -17.17
CA THR A 34 6.38 36.17 -16.69
C THR A 34 7.90 36.23 -16.76
N GLY A 35 8.58 35.10 -16.93
CA GLY A 35 10.03 35.01 -17.02
C GLY A 35 10.58 35.27 -18.42
N GLU A 36 11.87 35.59 -18.50
CA GLU A 36 12.58 35.83 -19.76
C GLU A 36 13.94 35.11 -19.77
N LEU A 37 14.29 34.56 -20.93
CA LEU A 37 15.63 34.08 -21.27
C LEU A 37 16.26 35.02 -22.29
N GLU A 38 17.36 35.66 -21.93
CA GLU A 38 18.11 36.59 -22.78
C GLU A 38 18.88 35.85 -23.89
N PRO A 39 19.30 36.52 -24.96
CA PRO A 39 20.18 35.92 -25.96
C PRO A 39 21.50 35.41 -25.34
N GLY A 40 21.98 34.25 -25.76
CA GLY A 40 23.21 33.64 -25.25
C GLY A 40 23.12 32.12 -25.11
N ILE A 41 24.06 31.55 -24.36
CA ILE A 41 24.05 30.13 -23.99
C ILE A 41 23.67 30.00 -22.51
N HIS A 42 22.64 29.21 -22.25
CA HIS A 42 22.16 28.91 -20.91
C HIS A 42 22.56 27.48 -20.54
N LEU A 43 23.30 27.34 -19.45
CA LEU A 43 23.72 26.06 -18.89
C LEU A 43 22.88 25.71 -17.68
N HIS A 44 22.50 24.45 -17.56
CA HIS A 44 21.89 23.87 -16.37
C HIS A 44 22.60 22.57 -16.03
N TRP A 45 22.78 22.27 -14.75
CA TRP A 45 23.33 20.98 -14.35
C TRP A 45 22.49 20.28 -13.30
N ALA A 46 22.27 18.98 -13.50
CA ALA A 46 21.46 18.16 -12.62
C ALA A 46 22.34 17.41 -11.62
N LEU A 47 21.92 17.47 -10.35
CA LEU A 47 22.62 16.81 -9.25
C LEU A 47 22.32 15.29 -9.20
N PRO A 48 23.20 14.48 -8.59
CA PRO A 48 22.92 13.07 -8.30
C PRO A 48 21.68 12.93 -7.40
N ASP A 49 20.82 11.95 -7.66
CA ASP A 49 19.53 11.81 -6.97
C ASP A 49 19.67 11.72 -5.43
N ALA A 50 20.76 11.15 -4.92
CA ALA A 50 20.99 11.06 -3.48
C ALA A 50 21.19 12.41 -2.78
N LEU A 51 21.62 13.45 -3.51
CA LEU A 51 21.71 14.81 -2.98
C LEU A 51 20.39 15.58 -3.06
N VAL A 52 19.44 15.08 -3.85
CA VAL A 52 18.13 15.72 -4.10
C VAL A 52 17.01 15.06 -3.30
N LYS A 53 17.18 13.81 -2.88
CA LYS A 53 16.21 13.08 -2.03
C LYS A 53 16.28 13.52 -0.57
N ALA A 54 15.10 13.68 0.04
CA ALA A 54 14.95 13.90 1.48
C ALA A 54 15.00 12.58 2.26
N ASP A 55 15.50 12.65 3.50
CA ASP A 55 15.27 11.64 4.53
C ASP A 55 14.00 12.03 5.30
N ALA A 56 12.90 11.35 5.01
CA ALA A 56 11.59 11.61 5.60
C ALA A 56 11.28 10.57 6.69
N HIS A 57 10.71 11.01 7.81
CA HIS A 57 10.34 10.16 8.95
C HIS A 57 9.05 10.70 9.57
N GLU A 58 8.19 9.84 10.13
CA GLU A 58 6.87 10.24 10.63
C GLU A 58 6.92 11.28 11.76
N SER A 59 7.89 11.13 12.66
CA SER A 59 7.99 11.92 13.89
C SER A 59 8.93 13.14 13.80
N ARG A 60 9.49 13.45 12.62
CA ARG A 60 10.41 14.59 12.46
C ARG A 60 10.33 15.22 11.06
N PRO A 61 10.65 16.52 10.91
CA PRO A 61 10.65 17.16 9.60
C PRO A 61 11.61 16.49 8.61
N PRO A 62 11.32 16.58 7.29
CA PRO A 62 12.20 16.06 6.25
C PRO A 62 13.59 16.70 6.31
N ARG A 63 14.64 15.89 6.11
CA ARG A 63 16.03 16.36 6.13
C ARG A 63 16.66 16.21 4.76
N PHE A 64 17.39 17.24 4.32
CA PHE A 64 18.04 17.28 3.03
C PHE A 64 19.55 17.31 3.18
N ARG A 65 20.23 16.71 2.21
CA ARG A 65 21.70 16.69 2.17
C ARG A 65 22.24 18.01 1.62
N GLY A 66 23.42 18.38 2.10
CA GLY A 66 24.18 19.50 1.58
C GLY A 66 24.56 19.29 0.11
N VAL A 67 24.29 20.28 -0.74
CA VAL A 67 24.75 20.34 -2.13
C VAL A 67 25.95 21.29 -2.24
N PRO A 68 26.84 21.13 -3.24
CA PRO A 68 27.96 22.04 -3.42
C PRO A 68 27.51 23.49 -3.54
N ASP A 69 28.27 24.37 -2.90
CA ASP A 69 27.91 25.76 -2.75
C ASP A 69 28.74 26.70 -3.65
N LEU A 70 29.87 26.22 -4.18
CA LEU A 70 30.72 26.89 -5.16
C LEU A 70 30.81 26.06 -6.45
N TRP A 71 30.67 26.72 -7.60
CA TRP A 71 30.76 26.08 -8.91
C TRP A 71 31.69 26.85 -9.85
N LEU A 72 32.70 26.19 -10.39
CA LEU A 72 33.53 26.72 -11.48
C LEU A 72 32.89 26.34 -12.82
N VAL A 73 32.65 27.33 -13.67
CA VAL A 73 32.27 27.16 -15.07
C VAL A 73 33.42 27.62 -15.95
N VAL A 74 33.92 26.73 -16.81
CA VAL A 74 34.98 27.02 -17.77
C VAL A 74 34.41 26.88 -19.18
N ARG A 75 34.45 27.95 -19.96
CA ARG A 75 34.12 27.92 -21.38
C ARG A 75 35.38 27.84 -22.22
N PHE A 76 35.43 26.87 -23.10
CA PHE A 76 36.47 26.73 -24.12
C PHE A 76 36.02 27.43 -25.41
N ASN A 77 36.76 28.46 -25.80
CA ASN A 77 36.43 29.27 -26.97
C ASN A 77 36.56 28.47 -28.27
N PRO A 78 35.93 28.91 -29.38
CA PRO A 78 36.10 28.27 -30.68
C PRO A 78 37.57 28.28 -31.08
N VAL A 79 38.04 27.17 -31.64
CA VAL A 79 39.43 27.05 -32.09
C VAL A 79 39.65 28.01 -33.26
N ARG A 80 40.51 29.01 -33.04
CA ARG A 80 40.97 29.96 -34.04
C ARG A 80 42.45 29.65 -34.27
N ASP A 81 42.75 29.12 -35.45
CA ASP A 81 44.10 28.76 -35.87
C ASP A 81 44.78 27.66 -35.03
N ASP A 82 46.10 27.71 -35.06
CA ASP A 82 47.06 26.70 -34.64
C ASP A 82 47.60 26.99 -33.21
N ALA A 83 46.88 27.73 -32.36
CA ALA A 83 47.30 28.09 -31.00
C ALA A 83 46.70 27.15 -29.92
N PRO A 84 47.27 27.09 -28.70
CA PRO A 84 46.63 26.46 -27.55
C PRO A 84 45.22 27.04 -27.33
N ARG A 85 44.28 26.20 -26.85
CA ARG A 85 42.89 26.63 -26.75
C ARG A 85 42.72 27.68 -25.65
N THR A 86 42.14 28.81 -26.02
CA THR A 86 41.77 29.86 -25.07
C THR A 86 40.47 29.47 -24.35
N HIS A 87 40.36 29.88 -23.09
CA HIS A 87 39.20 29.63 -22.26
C HIS A 87 38.85 30.88 -21.46
N ARG A 88 37.67 30.86 -20.84
CA ARG A 88 37.19 31.87 -19.91
C ARG A 88 36.51 31.18 -18.74
N GLU A 89 36.67 31.72 -17.54
CA GLU A 89 36.32 31.04 -16.31
C GLU A 89 35.57 31.92 -15.32
N TRP A 90 34.57 31.33 -14.67
CA TRP A 90 33.72 32.01 -13.69
C TRP A 90 33.45 31.12 -12.48
N ILE A 91 33.37 31.71 -11.30
CA ILE A 91 32.86 31.11 -10.09
C ILE A 91 31.42 31.58 -9.87
N VAL A 92 30.51 30.61 -9.79
CA VAL A 92 29.13 30.79 -9.34
C VAL A 92 29.07 30.43 -7.87
N ASP A 93 28.79 31.44 -7.03
CA ASP A 93 28.46 31.24 -5.63
C ASP A 93 26.95 30.99 -5.52
N SER A 94 26.57 29.73 -5.34
CA SER A 94 25.16 29.35 -5.30
C SER A 94 24.44 29.76 -4.02
N VAL A 95 25.15 30.17 -2.96
CA VAL A 95 24.53 30.69 -1.73
C VAL A 95 24.33 32.20 -1.84
N ALA A 96 25.34 32.93 -2.33
CA ALA A 96 25.27 34.37 -2.55
C ALA A 96 24.53 34.76 -3.84
N GLU A 97 24.29 33.80 -4.73
CA GLU A 97 23.71 33.99 -6.07
C GLU A 97 24.52 34.96 -6.96
N THR A 98 25.85 34.96 -6.79
CA THR A 98 26.78 35.81 -7.54
C THR A 98 27.61 35.02 -8.53
N VAL A 99 27.99 35.67 -9.62
CA VAL A 99 28.87 35.12 -10.66
C VAL A 99 30.07 36.05 -10.79
N THR A 100 31.27 35.53 -10.59
CA THR A 100 32.51 36.32 -10.57
C THR A 100 33.57 35.68 -11.49
N PRO A 101 34.33 36.45 -12.27
CA PRO A 101 35.48 35.92 -13.00
C PRO A 101 36.51 35.31 -12.03
N LEU A 102 37.12 34.17 -12.37
CA LEU A 102 38.04 33.48 -11.44
C LEU A 102 39.23 34.37 -11.02
N ALA A 103 39.73 35.20 -11.94
CA ALA A 103 40.84 36.12 -11.68
C ALA A 103 40.53 37.18 -10.60
N GLU A 104 39.25 37.50 -10.39
CA GLU A 104 38.77 38.49 -9.42
C GLU A 104 38.20 37.84 -8.16
N TRP A 105 38.04 36.51 -8.16
CA TRP A 105 37.39 35.78 -7.09
C TRP A 105 38.32 35.56 -5.89
N GLN A 106 37.75 35.65 -4.68
CA GLN A 106 38.41 35.28 -3.43
C GLN A 106 37.53 34.28 -2.67
N PRO A 107 38.14 33.28 -2.00
CA PRO A 107 37.39 32.30 -1.25
C PRO A 107 36.61 32.95 -0.09
N PRO A 108 35.33 32.59 0.10
CA PRO A 108 34.51 33.17 1.18
C PRO A 108 35.05 32.73 2.55
N THR A 109 35.37 33.69 3.42
CA THR A 109 35.97 33.45 4.75
C THR A 109 34.94 33.23 5.87
N ASP A 110 33.73 33.81 5.76
CA ASP A 110 32.72 33.87 6.84
C ASP A 110 31.36 33.30 6.40
N ARG A 111 31.29 32.02 5.99
CA ARG A 111 29.99 31.39 5.74
C ARG A 111 29.31 31.02 7.05
N ALA A 112 28.06 31.45 7.21
CA ALA A 112 27.24 31.12 8.37
C ALA A 112 27.17 29.60 8.57
N THR A 113 27.78 29.09 9.62
CA THR A 113 27.82 27.65 9.92
C THR A 113 26.44 27.09 10.28
N GLU A 114 25.48 27.94 10.63
CA GLU A 114 24.11 27.53 10.98
C GLU A 114 23.23 27.27 9.76
N ARG A 115 23.67 27.61 8.55
CA ARG A 115 22.91 27.39 7.31
C ARG A 115 23.68 26.48 6.35
N ILE A 116 22.95 25.73 5.55
CA ILE A 116 23.53 24.81 4.56
C ILE A 116 22.73 24.88 3.25
N HIS A 117 23.44 24.93 2.12
CA HIS A 117 22.81 24.83 0.81
C HIS A 117 22.39 23.39 0.57
N THR A 118 21.11 23.18 0.28
CA THR A 118 20.50 21.87 0.00
C THR A 118 19.70 21.97 -1.29
N ALA A 119 19.23 20.83 -1.84
CA ALA A 119 18.39 20.84 -3.03
C ALA A 119 17.21 21.84 -2.96
N PRO A 120 16.43 21.90 -1.88
CA PRO A 120 15.33 22.87 -1.83
C PRO A 120 15.71 24.32 -1.62
N GLY A 121 16.99 24.61 -1.38
CA GLY A 121 17.47 25.94 -1.04
C GLY A 121 18.36 25.92 0.20
N VAL A 122 18.50 27.08 0.84
CA VAL A 122 19.40 27.25 1.99
C VAL A 122 18.63 27.00 3.29
N LEU A 123 18.79 25.82 3.88
CA LEU A 123 18.10 25.39 5.09
C LEU A 123 18.94 25.59 6.36
N THR A 124 18.29 25.46 7.52
CA THR A 124 18.96 25.42 8.84
C THR A 124 19.75 24.13 8.98
N ARG A 125 21.05 24.24 9.29
CA ARG A 125 21.97 23.12 9.45
C ARG A 125 21.77 22.47 10.81
N ILE A 126 21.52 21.17 10.82
CA ILE A 126 21.34 20.38 12.05
C ILE A 126 22.56 19.52 12.40
N SER A 127 23.32 19.11 11.39
CA SER A 127 24.55 18.32 11.55
C SER A 127 25.43 18.45 10.30
N SER A 128 26.61 17.82 10.33
CA SER A 128 27.55 17.88 9.19
C SER A 128 26.90 17.34 7.91
N GLY A 129 26.75 18.20 6.91
CA GLY A 129 26.17 17.86 5.62
C GLY A 129 24.65 17.68 5.59
N TRP A 130 23.91 18.11 6.64
CA TRP A 130 22.45 17.97 6.70
C TRP A 130 21.74 19.26 7.11
N GLY A 131 20.69 19.59 6.35
CA GLY A 131 19.72 20.63 6.65
C GLY A 131 18.35 20.04 7.00
N GLU A 132 17.60 20.73 7.86
CA GLU A 132 16.23 20.35 8.22
C GLU A 132 15.23 21.32 7.59
N TRP A 133 14.16 20.78 7.01
CA TRP A 133 13.08 21.55 6.42
C TRP A 133 12.15 22.10 7.50
N ALA A 134 11.87 23.40 7.47
CA ALA A 134 10.84 24.02 8.32
C ALA A 134 9.48 23.92 7.62
N LEU A 135 8.48 23.27 8.25
CA LEU A 135 7.21 22.89 7.61
C LEU A 135 6.38 24.07 7.06
N ASP A 136 6.71 25.29 7.44
CA ASP A 136 6.11 26.56 7.01
C ASP A 136 6.77 27.20 5.78
N GLU A 137 7.94 26.71 5.34
CA GLU A 137 8.56 27.17 4.09
C GLU A 137 7.91 26.49 2.86
N PRO A 138 7.52 27.24 1.81
CA PRO A 138 6.98 26.66 0.59
C PRO A 138 8.08 25.98 -0.24
N PHE A 139 7.84 24.73 -0.66
CA PHE A 139 8.72 23.99 -1.57
C PHE A 139 8.07 23.80 -2.92
N ASP A 140 8.77 24.15 -3.99
CA ASP A 140 8.50 23.54 -5.29
C ASP A 140 9.57 22.48 -5.59
N GLN A 141 9.14 21.24 -5.80
CA GLN A 141 10.00 20.11 -6.12
C GLN A 141 10.78 20.29 -7.43
N LEU A 142 10.32 21.19 -8.31
CA LEU A 142 10.96 21.51 -9.59
C LEU A 142 12.11 22.51 -9.45
N THR A 143 12.29 23.13 -8.28
CA THR A 143 13.26 24.23 -8.06
C THR A 143 14.66 23.92 -8.59
N THR A 144 15.19 22.73 -8.32
CA THR A 144 16.54 22.33 -8.79
C THR A 144 16.59 21.89 -10.24
N ALA A 145 15.45 21.50 -10.81
CA ALA A 145 15.35 20.89 -12.12
C ALA A 145 14.94 21.89 -13.21
N TYR A 146 14.37 23.04 -12.85
CA TYR A 146 13.92 24.07 -13.77
C TYR A 146 14.90 25.25 -13.80
N TYR A 147 15.55 25.45 -14.96
CA TYR A 147 16.63 26.42 -15.12
C TYR A 147 16.22 27.85 -14.73
N PRO A 148 15.07 28.41 -15.13
CA PRO A 148 14.68 29.77 -14.75
C PRO A 148 14.61 30.00 -13.23
N SER A 149 14.23 28.98 -12.45
CA SER A 149 14.16 29.06 -10.99
C SER A 149 15.50 28.86 -10.28
N CYS A 150 16.46 28.16 -10.90
CA CYS A 150 17.78 27.91 -10.31
C CYS A 150 18.95 28.54 -11.09
N ARG A 151 18.67 29.50 -11.99
CA ARG A 151 19.65 30.11 -12.91
C ARG A 151 20.92 30.64 -12.24
N ARG A 152 20.86 31.06 -10.97
CA ARG A 152 22.02 31.58 -10.21
C ARG A 152 22.62 30.59 -9.20
N ARG A 153 22.09 29.37 -9.16
CA ARG A 153 22.49 28.33 -8.19
C ARG A 153 23.02 27.07 -8.87
N LEU A 154 22.26 26.54 -9.82
CA LEU A 154 22.56 25.33 -10.60
C LEU A 154 22.48 25.61 -12.10
N GLY A 155 22.72 26.86 -12.48
CA GLY A 155 22.73 27.31 -13.85
C GLY A 155 23.70 28.45 -14.06
N PHE A 156 23.94 28.77 -15.33
CA PHE A 156 24.81 29.85 -15.76
C PHE A 156 24.36 30.39 -17.11
N HIS A 157 24.47 31.69 -17.34
CA HIS A 157 24.19 32.34 -18.61
C HIS A 157 25.46 32.99 -19.15
N ASP A 158 25.83 32.61 -20.36
CA ASP A 158 26.90 33.23 -21.13
C ASP A 158 26.31 34.11 -22.24
N ASP A 159 26.57 35.41 -22.18
CA ASP A 159 26.14 36.38 -23.18
C ASP A 159 26.96 36.34 -24.48
N LEU A 160 28.10 35.64 -24.47
CA LEU A 160 29.05 35.53 -25.58
C LEU A 160 29.60 36.88 -26.09
N ALA A 161 29.46 37.95 -25.32
CA ALA A 161 29.78 39.31 -25.75
C ALA A 161 31.28 39.48 -26.10
N ASP A 162 32.14 38.68 -25.47
CA ASP A 162 33.59 38.73 -25.67
C ASP A 162 34.08 38.08 -26.99
N LEU A 163 33.26 37.24 -27.64
CA LEU A 163 33.63 36.57 -28.89
C LEU A 163 33.44 37.43 -30.15
N GLY A 164 32.92 38.66 -29.98
CA GLY A 164 32.62 39.63 -31.04
C GLY A 164 31.17 39.55 -31.54
N PRO A 165 30.76 40.46 -32.46
CA PRO A 165 29.35 40.63 -32.84
C PRO A 165 28.76 39.52 -33.74
N SER A 166 29.60 38.65 -34.32
CA SER A 166 29.16 37.52 -35.15
C SER A 166 30.09 36.31 -35.02
N PRO A 167 30.12 35.67 -33.84
CA PRO A 167 31.00 34.55 -33.59
C PRO A 167 30.49 33.28 -34.29
N THR A 168 31.41 32.52 -34.88
CA THR A 168 31.17 31.25 -35.59
C THR A 168 31.97 30.12 -34.93
N GLY A 169 31.50 28.89 -35.08
CA GLY A 169 32.10 27.69 -34.51
C GLY A 169 31.31 27.12 -33.33
N THR A 170 31.94 26.20 -32.60
CA THR A 170 31.41 25.55 -31.40
C THR A 170 32.22 25.95 -30.17
N VAL A 171 31.55 26.01 -29.02
CA VAL A 171 32.15 26.16 -27.70
C VAL A 171 31.84 24.93 -26.86
N SER A 172 32.65 24.70 -25.84
CA SER A 172 32.45 23.61 -24.89
C SER A 172 32.54 24.15 -23.47
N TYR A 173 31.85 23.50 -22.53
CA TYR A 173 31.82 23.93 -21.13
C TYR A 173 32.18 22.78 -20.20
N ALA A 174 33.00 23.08 -19.19
CA ALA A 174 33.23 22.22 -18.04
C ALA A 174 32.67 22.89 -16.78
N VAL A 175 31.92 22.13 -15.98
CA VAL A 175 31.33 22.58 -14.72
C VAL A 175 31.88 21.72 -13.59
N VAL A 176 32.44 22.36 -12.55
CA VAL A 176 33.02 21.67 -11.40
C VAL A 176 32.53 22.31 -10.10
N GLY A 177 31.85 21.55 -9.24
CA GLY A 177 31.31 22.00 -7.96
C GLY A 177 32.02 21.41 -6.75
N TRP A 178 32.21 22.22 -5.71
CA TRP A 178 32.76 21.77 -4.42
C TRP A 178 32.12 22.51 -3.25
N TYR A 179 32.41 22.01 -2.05
CA TYR A 179 31.96 22.59 -0.79
C TYR A 179 33.00 23.58 -0.25
N SER A 180 32.58 24.79 0.09
CA SER A 180 33.43 25.81 0.73
C SER A 180 33.94 25.38 2.11
N SER A 181 33.22 24.48 2.79
CA SER A 181 33.58 23.90 4.09
C SER A 181 33.30 22.41 4.10
N THR A 182 34.20 21.63 4.69
CA THR A 182 34.04 20.18 4.86
C THR A 182 32.84 19.82 5.74
N SER A 183 32.37 20.75 6.59
CA SER A 183 31.16 20.57 7.40
C SER A 183 29.85 20.60 6.59
N PHE A 184 29.89 21.08 5.35
CA PHE A 184 28.75 21.05 4.43
C PHE A 184 28.71 19.80 3.56
N ASP A 185 29.81 19.03 3.49
CA ASP A 185 29.89 17.81 2.69
C ASP A 185 29.22 16.63 3.42
N PRO A 186 28.10 16.08 2.92
CA PRO A 186 27.43 14.92 3.53
C PRO A 186 28.25 13.63 3.47
N PHE A 187 29.26 13.56 2.60
CA PHE A 187 30.17 12.42 2.48
C PHE A 187 31.39 12.55 3.41
N TYR A 188 31.53 13.68 4.11
CA TYR A 188 32.60 13.93 5.05
C TYR A 188 32.27 13.34 6.44
N ARG A 189 32.57 12.04 6.67
CA ARG A 189 32.54 11.42 8.01
C ARG A 189 33.94 11.07 8.54
N GLY A 190 34.20 11.44 9.79
CA GLY A 190 35.48 11.28 10.51
C GLY A 190 35.84 9.85 10.96
N LEU A 191 35.03 8.83 10.68
CA LEU A 191 35.24 7.47 11.18
C LEU A 191 34.99 6.41 10.10
N LEU A 192 35.99 6.12 9.27
CA LEU A 192 36.02 4.90 8.44
C LEU A 192 36.97 3.89 9.09
N ARG A 193 36.51 3.17 10.11
CA ARG A 193 37.15 1.92 10.52
C ARG A 193 36.73 0.83 9.52
N ARG A 194 37.71 0.38 8.71
CA ARG A 194 37.82 -0.93 8.05
C ARG A 194 36.97 -1.28 6.80
N LEU A 195 36.04 -0.47 6.30
CA LEU A 195 35.18 -0.90 5.16
C LEU A 195 35.47 -0.25 3.78
N ASP A 196 36.44 0.67 3.69
CA ASP A 196 36.83 1.32 2.42
C ASP A 196 38.07 0.66 1.76
N LYS A 197 38.26 -0.65 1.99
CA LYS A 197 39.24 -1.42 1.24
C LYS A 197 38.54 -2.00 0.00
N LEU A 198 38.83 -1.38 -1.14
CA LEU A 198 38.55 -1.80 -2.52
C LEU A 198 37.19 -1.42 -3.15
N GLY A 199 37.21 -0.34 -3.95
CA GLY A 199 36.52 -0.28 -5.25
C GLY A 199 35.30 0.65 -5.38
N HIS A 200 35.42 1.66 -6.26
CA HIS A 200 34.45 2.34 -7.17
C HIS A 200 32.94 2.45 -6.88
N ARG A 201 32.43 2.06 -5.71
CA ARG A 201 30.99 2.08 -5.41
C ARG A 201 30.69 3.18 -4.40
N ALA A 202 30.01 4.23 -4.86
CA ALA A 202 29.10 4.92 -3.95
C ALA A 202 27.84 4.05 -3.88
N GLU A 203 27.42 3.56 -2.70
CA GLU A 203 26.04 3.12 -2.55
C GLU A 203 25.13 4.35 -2.58
N LEU A 204 24.84 4.82 -3.78
CA LEU A 204 23.70 5.65 -4.09
C LEU A 204 22.55 4.68 -4.34
N LYS A 205 22.18 3.88 -3.33
CA LYS A 205 20.99 3.03 -3.43
C LYS A 205 19.81 3.92 -3.75
N SER A 206 19.07 3.55 -4.79
CA SER A 206 17.68 3.91 -4.89
C SER A 206 16.98 3.37 -3.63
N PHE A 207 16.87 4.19 -2.60
CA PHE A 207 15.74 4.01 -1.70
C PHE A 207 14.51 4.25 -2.56
N THR A 208 13.80 3.14 -2.78
CA THR A 208 12.40 3.06 -3.13
C THR A 208 11.61 4.03 -2.24
N GLU A 209 10.55 4.59 -2.84
CA GLU A 209 9.56 5.48 -2.23
C GLU A 209 9.95 6.99 -2.15
N ILE A 210 9.49 7.74 -3.16
CA ILE A 210 8.59 8.86 -2.84
C ILE A 210 7.18 8.28 -2.94
N ALA A 211 6.72 7.75 -1.83
CA ALA A 211 5.30 7.55 -1.56
C ALA A 211 5.16 7.79 -0.06
N ALA A 212 4.58 8.92 0.35
CA ALA A 212 4.00 8.96 1.69
C ALA A 212 2.75 8.05 1.69
N PRO A 213 2.28 7.50 2.83
CA PRO A 213 2.65 7.85 4.21
C PRO A 213 2.96 6.65 5.12
N VAL A 214 3.68 6.93 6.21
CA VAL A 214 3.61 6.22 7.51
C VAL A 214 3.93 4.70 7.48
N ALA A 215 5.13 4.33 7.93
CA ALA A 215 5.40 3.05 8.57
C ALA A 215 6.19 3.22 9.90
N THR A 216 5.60 2.69 10.96
CA THR A 216 5.96 2.81 12.37
C THR A 216 7.17 1.95 12.80
N GLY A 217 7.93 2.46 13.77
CA GLY A 217 8.51 1.66 14.87
C GLY A 217 9.98 1.17 14.75
N LYS A 218 10.93 1.96 15.25
CA LYS A 218 11.66 1.76 16.54
C LYS A 218 12.87 2.70 16.60
N THR A 219 13.04 3.35 17.75
CA THR A 219 14.25 4.08 18.15
C THR A 219 15.44 3.12 18.22
N GLY A 220 16.22 3.07 17.14
CA GLY A 220 17.47 2.32 17.05
C GLY A 220 18.54 3.20 16.41
N ALA A 221 19.76 3.11 16.92
CA ALA A 221 20.93 3.89 16.50
C ALA A 221 21.10 4.03 14.96
N GLU A 222 21.78 5.10 14.53
CA GLU A 222 22.12 5.38 13.12
C GLU A 222 22.33 4.08 12.31
N PRO A 223 21.65 3.88 11.17
CA PRO A 223 21.82 2.67 10.37
C PRO A 223 23.29 2.56 9.93
N ALA A 224 23.97 1.55 10.47
CA ALA A 224 25.32 1.20 10.05
C ALA A 224 25.24 0.64 8.62
N TRP A 225 25.73 1.45 7.69
CA TRP A 225 25.88 1.13 6.28
C TRP A 225 27.00 0.11 6.08
N THR A 226 26.69 -1.10 5.61
CA THR A 226 27.67 -2.16 5.29
C THR A 226 27.53 -2.63 3.84
N PRO A 227 28.39 -2.17 2.93
CA PRO A 227 28.42 -2.65 1.55
C PRO A 227 29.04 -4.04 1.44
N GLN A 228 28.42 -4.91 0.65
CA GLN A 228 29.07 -6.13 0.17
C GLN A 228 29.69 -5.88 -1.21
N LEU A 229 31.01 -6.04 -1.31
CA LEU A 229 31.84 -5.66 -2.46
C LEU A 229 32.65 -6.87 -2.95
N SER A 230 32.71 -7.08 -4.27
CA SER A 230 33.64 -8.01 -4.92
C SER A 230 34.26 -7.36 -6.17
N VAL A 231 35.48 -7.79 -6.51
CA VAL A 231 36.39 -7.14 -7.49
C VAL A 231 36.45 -7.95 -8.78
N LYS A 232 36.65 -7.26 -9.92
CA LYS A 232 37.15 -7.86 -11.16
C LYS A 232 38.56 -7.33 -11.42
N ASP A 233 39.52 -8.23 -11.57
CA ASP A 233 40.93 -7.88 -11.75
C ASP A 233 41.18 -7.14 -13.08
N MET A 234 41.93 -6.04 -13.01
CA MET A 234 42.45 -5.32 -14.17
C MET A 234 43.97 -5.52 -14.23
N PRO A 235 44.54 -5.84 -15.41
CA PRO A 235 45.98 -6.03 -15.58
C PRO A 235 46.73 -4.69 -15.48
N ALA A 236 47.94 -4.73 -14.93
CA ALA A 236 48.81 -3.57 -14.76
C ALA A 236 49.37 -3.04 -16.10
N PRO A 237 49.58 -1.72 -16.25
CA PRO A 237 50.14 -1.14 -17.47
C PRO A 237 51.60 -1.57 -17.71
N PRO A 238 52.04 -1.74 -18.98
CA PRO A 238 53.40 -2.18 -19.32
C PRO A 238 54.50 -1.19 -18.88
N ALA A 239 55.70 -1.71 -18.58
CA ALA A 239 56.84 -0.94 -18.06
C ALA A 239 57.30 0.25 -18.94
N ALA A 240 57.05 0.20 -20.25
CA ALA A 240 57.33 1.30 -21.17
C ALA A 240 56.44 2.53 -20.92
N GLU A 241 55.18 2.30 -20.51
CA GLU A 241 54.18 3.32 -20.19
C GLU A 241 54.51 4.02 -18.88
N THR A 242 55.02 3.27 -17.90
CA THR A 242 55.52 3.80 -16.62
C THR A 242 56.72 4.74 -16.83
N THR A 243 57.62 4.40 -17.76
CA THR A 243 58.82 5.18 -18.07
C THR A 243 58.49 6.47 -18.83
N MET A 244 57.43 6.45 -19.64
CA MET A 244 56.96 7.63 -20.38
C MET A 244 56.24 8.62 -19.44
N LEU A 245 55.46 8.13 -18.48
CA LEU A 245 54.85 8.91 -17.38
C LEU A 245 55.92 9.54 -16.44
N LEU A 246 57.02 8.82 -16.19
CA LEU A 246 58.18 9.32 -15.43
C LEU A 246 58.89 10.48 -16.15
N ASN A 247 58.99 10.42 -17.48
CA ASN A 247 59.64 11.46 -18.27
C ASN A 247 58.77 12.70 -18.48
N SER A 248 57.44 12.57 -18.53
CA SER A 248 56.52 13.72 -18.58
C SER A 248 56.37 14.42 -17.22
N ALA A 249 56.54 13.71 -16.11
CA ALA A 249 56.58 14.28 -14.76
C ALA A 249 57.80 15.19 -14.49
N ASN A 250 58.84 15.12 -15.33
CA ASN A 250 59.98 16.05 -15.26
C ASN A 250 59.66 17.44 -15.86
N LEU A 251 58.54 17.61 -16.57
CA LEU A 251 58.16 18.83 -17.27
C LEU A 251 57.01 19.62 -16.62
N THR A 252 56.23 19.06 -15.70
CA THR A 252 55.07 19.75 -15.08
C THR A 252 54.93 19.39 -13.58
N GLY A 253 54.81 20.42 -12.74
CA GLY A 253 55.03 20.39 -11.29
C GLY A 253 54.05 19.56 -10.44
N GLU A 254 54.58 19.16 -9.27
CA GLU A 254 54.00 18.60 -8.03
C GLU A 254 52.90 17.52 -8.07
N LEU A 255 51.81 17.63 -8.83
CA LEU A 255 50.67 16.68 -8.76
C LEU A 255 51.00 15.26 -9.25
N LEU A 256 51.89 15.14 -10.26
CA LEU A 256 52.39 13.86 -10.79
C LEU A 256 53.51 13.25 -9.92
N ARG A 257 54.25 14.06 -9.14
CA ARG A 257 55.30 13.57 -8.23
C ARG A 257 54.72 12.75 -7.08
N THR A 258 53.54 13.13 -6.58
CA THR A 258 52.81 12.37 -5.56
C THR A 258 52.29 11.02 -6.06
N GLY A 259 51.82 10.94 -7.31
CA GLY A 259 51.36 9.67 -7.91
C GLY A 259 52.50 8.70 -8.26
N ILE A 260 53.62 9.23 -8.76
CA ILE A 260 54.78 8.42 -9.17
C ILE A 260 55.63 8.01 -7.96
N ALA A 261 55.81 8.87 -6.95
CA ALA A 261 56.46 8.49 -5.69
C ALA A 261 55.64 7.42 -4.94
N ALA A 262 54.31 7.48 -4.98
CA ALA A 262 53.45 6.42 -4.46
C ALA A 262 53.64 5.09 -5.23
N THR A 263 53.82 5.16 -6.55
CA THR A 263 54.00 3.98 -7.43
C THR A 263 55.40 3.36 -7.32
N GLU A 264 56.46 4.15 -7.13
CA GLU A 264 57.81 3.65 -6.83
C GLU A 264 57.96 3.14 -5.38
N MET A 265 57.31 3.79 -4.40
CA MET A 265 57.25 3.27 -3.02
C MET A 265 56.46 1.95 -2.94
N LEU A 266 55.41 1.79 -3.76
CA LEU A 266 54.75 0.51 -3.98
C LEU A 266 55.74 -0.54 -4.51
N LYS A 267 56.49 -0.25 -5.59
CA LYS A 267 57.45 -1.18 -6.21
C LYS A 267 58.57 -1.67 -5.26
N ASN A 268 59.11 -0.79 -4.41
CA ASN A 268 60.18 -1.15 -3.47
C ASN A 268 59.67 -1.87 -2.21
N ALA A 269 58.38 -1.72 -1.86
CA ALA A 269 57.76 -2.46 -0.76
C ALA A 269 57.45 -3.94 -1.11
N PHE A 270 57.49 -4.33 -2.39
CA PHE A 270 57.13 -5.66 -2.89
C PHE A 270 58.30 -6.65 -3.10
N GLN A 271 59.55 -6.31 -2.73
CA GLN A 271 60.70 -7.21 -2.98
C GLN A 271 61.02 -8.24 -1.87
N SER A 272 60.26 -8.32 -0.78
CA SER A 272 60.42 -9.41 0.20
C SER A 272 59.18 -10.29 0.26
N GLY A 273 59.28 -11.48 -0.32
CA GLY A 273 58.20 -12.45 -0.47
C GLY A 273 57.61 -12.95 0.85
N GLY A 274 56.31 -13.22 0.81
CA GLY A 274 55.56 -13.85 1.90
C GLY A 274 54.08 -13.51 1.82
N ASP A 275 53.28 -14.51 1.49
CA ASP A 275 51.84 -14.50 1.26
C ASP A 275 51.06 -13.91 2.47
N THR A 276 50.64 -12.65 2.41
CA THR A 276 49.56 -12.03 3.22
C THR A 276 49.37 -10.56 2.79
N ALA A 277 48.26 -10.26 2.13
CA ALA A 277 47.89 -8.90 1.72
C ALA A 277 47.53 -8.03 2.95
N GLN A 278 48.44 -7.15 3.38
CA GLN A 278 48.15 -6.07 4.33
C GLN A 278 48.58 -4.71 3.76
N HIS A 279 47.59 -3.83 3.60
CA HIS A 279 47.73 -2.44 3.18
C HIS A 279 48.40 -1.56 4.24
N VAL A 280 49.43 -0.81 3.85
CA VAL A 280 49.98 0.33 4.61
C VAL A 280 49.59 1.63 3.92
N VAL A 281 49.16 2.61 4.73
CA VAL A 281 48.73 3.95 4.30
C VAL A 281 49.94 4.89 4.33
N VAL A 282 50.16 5.69 3.27
CA VAL A 282 51.19 6.74 3.22
C VAL A 282 50.53 8.10 3.48
N ASP A 283 50.84 8.69 4.65
CA ASP A 283 50.71 10.12 4.93
C ASP A 283 52.04 10.80 4.62
N ALA A 284 52.04 11.86 3.80
CA ALA A 284 53.09 12.87 3.84
C ALA A 284 52.63 14.20 3.20
N ILE A 285 52.52 15.22 4.07
CA ILE A 285 52.70 16.67 3.81
C ILE A 285 51.71 17.34 2.83
N MET A 286 50.55 17.77 3.34
CA MET A 286 49.79 18.90 2.76
C MET A 286 49.11 19.69 3.92
N PRO A 287 49.20 21.03 3.96
CA PRO A 287 48.57 21.87 5.00
C PRO A 287 47.06 21.66 5.09
N GLU A 288 46.49 21.84 6.29
CA GLU A 288 45.08 21.58 6.62
C GLU A 288 44.06 22.51 5.93
N SER A 289 44.49 23.59 5.26
CA SER A 289 43.61 24.70 4.83
C SER A 289 42.95 24.54 3.45
N HIS A 290 43.24 23.49 2.67
CA HIS A 290 42.73 23.33 1.30
C HIS A 290 42.36 21.89 0.94
N ARG A 291 41.22 21.36 1.42
CA ARG A 291 40.76 20.01 0.99
C ARG A 291 39.25 19.95 0.76
N ALA A 292 38.84 19.98 -0.51
CA ALA A 292 37.56 19.41 -0.91
C ALA A 292 37.72 17.89 -1.01
N HIS A 293 36.93 17.14 -0.24
CA HIS A 293 36.95 15.67 -0.25
C HIS A 293 36.01 15.07 -1.32
N THR A 294 35.02 15.84 -1.74
CA THR A 294 34.07 15.49 -2.79
C THR A 294 33.96 16.64 -3.79
N VAL A 295 34.08 16.32 -5.07
CA VAL A 295 33.94 17.25 -6.19
C VAL A 295 32.92 16.69 -7.17
N LEU A 296 31.95 17.52 -7.58
CA LEU A 296 31.00 17.19 -8.64
C LEU A 296 31.53 17.75 -9.96
N HIS A 297 31.46 17.00 -11.05
CA HIS A 297 31.98 17.46 -12.34
C HIS A 297 31.12 17.03 -13.53
N GLY A 298 30.99 17.89 -14.52
CA GLY A 298 30.27 17.60 -15.75
C GLY A 298 30.80 18.42 -16.91
N SER A 299 30.51 18.00 -18.13
CA SER A 299 31.05 18.61 -19.34
C SER A 299 30.09 18.47 -20.50
N ILE A 300 29.93 19.55 -21.27
CA ILE A 300 29.18 19.56 -22.53
C ILE A 300 30.08 20.07 -23.66
N ILE A 301 30.13 19.31 -24.75
CA ILE A 301 31.04 19.55 -25.89
C ILE A 301 30.23 19.92 -27.13
N ASP A 302 30.83 20.68 -28.06
CA ASP A 302 30.27 20.96 -29.39
C ASP A 302 28.99 21.84 -29.38
N VAL A 303 28.83 22.73 -28.39
CA VAL A 303 27.72 23.68 -28.34
C VAL A 303 27.87 24.74 -29.44
N PRO A 304 26.94 24.85 -30.41
CA PRO A 304 27.07 25.82 -31.49
C PRO A 304 26.83 27.24 -30.97
N VAL A 305 27.73 28.16 -31.32
CA VAL A 305 27.61 29.58 -30.94
C VAL A 305 26.44 30.27 -31.66
N ARG A 306 26.10 29.79 -32.86
CA ARG A 306 24.89 30.15 -33.61
C ARG A 306 24.31 28.90 -34.25
N GLN A 307 23.04 28.60 -33.96
CA GLN A 307 22.37 27.43 -34.53
C GLN A 307 21.97 27.68 -36.00
N ALA A 308 22.01 26.67 -36.86
CA ALA A 308 21.27 26.65 -38.12
C ALA A 308 19.87 26.09 -37.81
N SER A 309 18.82 26.87 -38.12
CA SER A 309 17.37 26.59 -37.97
C SER A 309 16.92 25.50 -36.98
N LEU A 310 16.11 25.87 -35.99
CA LEU A 310 15.32 24.92 -35.19
C LEU A 310 14.61 23.92 -36.13
N ILE A 311 14.82 22.62 -35.91
CA ILE A 311 13.76 21.66 -36.20
C ILE A 311 12.66 22.07 -35.23
N GLY A 312 11.60 22.69 -35.75
CA GLY A 312 10.47 23.10 -34.93
C GLY A 312 10.04 21.93 -34.05
N PHE A 313 9.80 22.19 -32.76
CA PHE A 313 9.25 21.21 -31.85
C PHE A 313 8.06 20.54 -32.53
N SER A 314 8.14 19.24 -32.74
CA SER A 314 7.01 18.47 -33.25
C SER A 314 5.88 18.61 -32.23
N SER A 315 4.75 19.20 -32.64
CA SER A 315 3.52 19.21 -31.86
C SER A 315 3.22 17.80 -31.35
N LEU A 316 2.71 17.68 -30.12
CA LEU A 316 2.26 16.38 -29.61
C LEU A 316 1.22 15.81 -30.58
N LYS A 317 1.33 14.52 -30.87
CA LYS A 317 0.34 13.84 -31.73
C LYS A 317 -0.94 13.65 -30.93
N THR A 318 -2.09 13.88 -31.57
CA THR A 318 -3.41 13.70 -30.93
C THR A 318 -3.60 12.28 -30.41
N ASP A 319 -3.20 11.26 -31.19
CA ASP A 319 -3.27 9.85 -30.78
C ASP A 319 -2.38 9.52 -29.57
N GLY A 320 -1.50 10.44 -29.17
CA GLY A 320 -0.62 10.29 -28.02
C GLY A 320 -1.14 10.92 -26.74
N VAL A 321 -2.32 11.53 -26.72
CA VAL A 321 -2.89 12.16 -25.52
C VAL A 321 -4.08 11.35 -25.04
N VAL A 322 -3.96 10.70 -23.88
CA VAL A 322 -5.03 9.86 -23.32
C VAL A 322 -5.28 10.19 -21.86
N LEU A 323 -6.56 10.32 -21.50
CA LEU A 323 -7.01 10.65 -20.16
C LEU A 323 -7.71 9.45 -19.54
N TYR A 324 -7.25 9.02 -18.36
CA TYR A 324 -7.77 7.87 -17.64
C TYR A 324 -8.47 8.30 -16.34
N PRO A 325 -9.46 7.53 -15.87
CA PRO A 325 -10.17 7.84 -14.63
C PRO A 325 -9.26 7.74 -13.39
N ASN A 326 -8.21 6.90 -13.43
CA ASN A 326 -7.21 6.78 -12.37
C ASN A 326 -5.90 6.18 -12.92
N LEU A 327 -4.83 6.23 -12.10
CA LEU A 327 -3.50 5.72 -12.44
C LEU A 327 -3.47 4.20 -12.70
N GLN A 328 -4.25 3.42 -11.95
CA GLN A 328 -4.24 1.96 -12.07
C GLN A 328 -4.78 1.51 -13.44
N ARG A 329 -5.89 2.13 -13.88
CA ARG A 329 -6.44 1.92 -15.23
C ARG A 329 -5.45 2.33 -16.32
N ALA A 330 -4.78 3.47 -16.13
CA ALA A 330 -3.75 3.94 -17.05
C ALA A 330 -2.59 2.92 -17.19
N MET A 331 -2.15 2.33 -16.09
CA MET A 331 -1.10 1.31 -16.10
C MET A 331 -1.55 0.02 -16.78
N ALA A 332 -2.77 -0.45 -16.50
CA ALA A 332 -3.32 -1.66 -17.09
C ALA A 332 -3.39 -1.55 -18.62
N GLU A 333 -3.82 -0.40 -19.13
CA GLU A 333 -3.95 -0.16 -20.57
C GLU A 333 -2.58 -0.01 -21.27
N VAL A 334 -1.65 0.72 -20.65
CA VAL A 334 -0.26 0.82 -21.13
C VAL A 334 0.41 -0.56 -21.19
N ALA A 335 0.10 -1.43 -20.23
CA ALA A 335 0.62 -2.80 -20.20
C ALA A 335 -0.03 -3.72 -21.26
N ALA A 336 -1.33 -3.57 -21.52
CA ALA A 336 -2.08 -4.41 -22.45
C ALA A 336 -1.57 -4.30 -23.90
N ARG A 337 -1.15 -3.10 -24.34
CA ARG A 337 -0.69 -2.76 -25.72
C ARG A 337 -1.71 -2.99 -26.86
N THR A 338 -2.67 -3.90 -26.70
CA THR A 338 -3.69 -4.33 -27.68
C THR A 338 -5.00 -3.55 -27.58
N GLY A 339 -5.29 -2.96 -26.40
CA GLY A 339 -6.49 -2.17 -26.13
C GLY A 339 -7.79 -2.98 -26.01
N ALA A 340 -7.73 -4.32 -25.89
CA ALA A 340 -8.92 -5.13 -25.69
C ALA A 340 -9.41 -5.00 -24.23
N ASP A 341 -10.65 -4.54 -24.01
CA ASP A 341 -11.19 -4.25 -22.68
C ASP A 341 -11.01 -5.40 -21.68
N THR A 342 -11.26 -6.64 -22.12
CA THR A 342 -11.09 -7.84 -21.28
C THR A 342 -9.65 -8.08 -20.82
N GLU A 343 -8.64 -7.75 -21.65
CA GLU A 343 -7.23 -7.87 -21.26
C GLU A 343 -6.82 -6.76 -20.30
N VAL A 344 -7.35 -5.55 -20.50
CA VAL A 344 -7.13 -4.40 -19.61
C VAL A 344 -7.73 -4.68 -18.23
N ASP A 345 -8.95 -5.20 -18.16
CA ASP A 345 -9.60 -5.55 -16.90
C ASP A 345 -8.84 -6.64 -16.14
N TYR A 346 -8.34 -7.65 -16.84
CA TYR A 346 -7.52 -8.70 -16.25
C TYR A 346 -6.18 -8.16 -15.73
N LEU A 347 -5.50 -7.31 -16.49
CA LEU A 347 -4.26 -6.66 -16.05
C LEU A 347 -4.49 -5.71 -14.89
N ASP A 348 -5.61 -5.00 -14.87
CA ASP A 348 -6.01 -4.15 -13.76
C ASP A 348 -6.19 -4.96 -12.47
N MET A 349 -6.84 -6.13 -12.56
CA MET A 349 -6.94 -7.08 -11.44
C MET A 349 -5.57 -7.60 -10.98
N MET A 350 -4.68 -7.94 -11.93
CA MET A 350 -3.33 -8.43 -11.63
C MET A 350 -2.45 -7.37 -10.97
N LEU A 351 -2.44 -6.14 -11.49
CA LEU A 351 -1.70 -5.00 -10.94
C LEU A 351 -2.17 -4.65 -9.54
N GLY A 352 -3.48 -4.80 -9.31
CA GLY A 352 -4.03 -4.73 -7.98
C GLY A 352 -3.52 -5.83 -7.04
N LYS A 353 -2.98 -6.96 -7.52
CA LYS A 353 -2.69 -8.16 -6.72
C LYS A 353 -3.96 -8.84 -6.19
N LEU A 354 -5.08 -8.77 -6.93
CA LEU A 354 -6.32 -9.49 -6.60
C LEU A 354 -6.22 -11.01 -6.83
N GLY A 355 -5.16 -11.48 -7.48
CA GLY A 355 -4.92 -12.91 -7.70
C GLY A 355 -4.76 -13.75 -6.42
N GLN A 356 -4.63 -13.14 -5.23
CA GLN A 356 -4.71 -13.90 -3.97
C GLN A 356 -6.15 -14.15 -3.49
N GLN A 357 -7.11 -13.33 -3.94
CA GLN A 357 -8.53 -13.53 -3.66
C GLN A 357 -9.15 -14.60 -4.58
N SER A 358 -8.45 -15.03 -5.63
CA SER A 358 -8.94 -16.10 -6.51
C SER A 358 -8.91 -17.51 -5.89
N GLY A 359 -8.33 -17.65 -4.70
CA GLY A 359 -8.23 -18.94 -4.01
C GLY A 359 -9.56 -19.45 -3.45
N THR A 360 -10.60 -18.63 -3.38
CA THR A 360 -11.94 -19.00 -2.89
C THR A 360 -13.02 -18.49 -3.84
N THR A 361 -14.14 -19.22 -3.96
CA THR A 361 -15.30 -18.81 -4.78
C THR A 361 -15.81 -17.44 -4.37
N GLY A 362 -15.97 -17.20 -3.06
CA GLY A 362 -16.36 -15.90 -2.52
C GLY A 362 -15.36 -14.80 -2.86
N GLY A 363 -14.05 -15.07 -2.85
CA GLY A 363 -13.05 -14.08 -3.23
C GLY A 363 -13.04 -13.72 -4.72
N VAL A 364 -13.41 -14.66 -5.61
CA VAL A 364 -13.62 -14.38 -7.04
C VAL A 364 -14.89 -13.55 -7.27
N ILE A 365 -15.99 -13.89 -6.59
CA ILE A 365 -17.23 -13.11 -6.64
C ILE A 365 -17.01 -11.71 -6.03
N ASP A 366 -16.06 -11.57 -5.10
CA ASP A 366 -15.73 -10.30 -4.46
C ASP A 366 -14.88 -9.32 -5.28
N LEU A 367 -14.32 -9.78 -6.41
CA LEU A 367 -13.39 -9.00 -7.21
C LEU A 367 -13.89 -7.60 -7.61
N PRO A 368 -15.14 -7.41 -8.07
CA PRO A 368 -15.63 -6.08 -8.43
C PRO A 368 -15.63 -5.10 -7.25
N GLY A 369 -15.93 -5.58 -6.03
CA GLY A 369 -15.90 -4.74 -4.84
C GLY A 369 -14.48 -4.41 -4.38
N ALA A 370 -13.56 -5.35 -4.54
CA ALA A 370 -12.14 -5.10 -4.27
C ALA A 370 -11.52 -4.14 -5.30
N GLN A 371 -11.91 -4.22 -6.58
CA GLN A 371 -11.54 -3.25 -7.61
C GLN A 371 -12.11 -1.86 -7.29
N HIS A 372 -13.40 -1.77 -6.99
CA HIS A 372 -14.05 -0.53 -6.59
C HIS A 372 -13.29 0.18 -5.46
N ALA A 373 -12.97 -0.55 -4.38
CA ALA A 373 -12.25 -0.01 -3.24
C ALA A 373 -10.85 0.53 -3.55
N ARG A 374 -10.20 0.06 -4.63
CA ARG A 374 -8.87 0.54 -5.06
C ARG A 374 -8.87 1.78 -5.90
N THR A 375 -10.03 2.17 -6.42
CA THR A 375 -10.23 3.49 -7.03
C THR A 375 -10.17 4.64 -6.02
N PHE A 376 -9.96 4.33 -4.73
CA PHE A 376 -9.82 5.29 -3.64
C PHE A 376 -8.42 5.28 -3.01
N GLN A 377 -8.00 6.45 -2.58
CA GLN A 377 -6.99 6.64 -1.55
C GLN A 377 -7.63 6.38 -0.18
N GLY A 378 -6.91 5.73 0.72
CA GLY A 378 -7.39 5.41 2.07
C GLY A 378 -6.45 5.89 3.15
N VAL A 379 -6.91 6.77 4.03
CA VAL A 379 -6.16 7.23 5.21
C VAL A 379 -6.79 6.62 6.47
N PRO A 380 -6.01 6.00 7.37
CA PRO A 380 -6.56 5.52 8.64
C PRO A 380 -7.12 6.68 9.45
N GLY A 381 -8.33 6.50 9.98
CA GLY A 381 -8.90 7.45 10.93
C GLY A 381 -8.23 7.37 12.29
N ARG A 382 -8.76 8.11 13.27
CA ARG A 382 -8.28 8.08 14.67
C ARG A 382 -8.14 6.64 15.20
N SER A 383 -6.90 6.26 15.48
CA SER A 383 -6.57 4.96 16.04
C SER A 383 -7.15 4.80 17.45
N THR A 384 -7.55 3.57 17.76
CA THR A 384 -7.92 3.17 19.11
C THR A 384 -6.75 2.44 19.73
N TRP A 385 -6.45 2.75 20.98
CA TRP A 385 -5.31 2.20 21.70
C TRP A 385 -5.81 1.22 22.75
N PHE A 386 -5.15 0.07 22.82
CA PHE A 386 -5.46 -0.99 23.75
C PHE A 386 -4.22 -1.32 24.57
N ALA A 387 -4.44 -1.72 25.82
CA ALA A 387 -3.35 -2.25 26.63
C ALA A 387 -2.92 -3.61 26.07
N ARG A 388 -1.63 -3.93 26.19
CA ARG A 388 -1.04 -5.13 25.59
C ARG A 388 -0.42 -6.03 26.65
N LEU A 389 -0.67 -7.33 26.54
CA LEU A 389 -0.08 -8.37 27.39
C LEU A 389 0.77 -9.30 26.52
N ASP A 390 2.08 -9.30 26.72
CA ASP A 390 3.01 -10.13 25.93
C ASP A 390 3.46 -11.37 26.71
N ILE A 391 3.36 -12.53 26.08
CA ILE A 391 3.70 -13.84 26.67
C ILE A 391 4.84 -14.46 25.87
N TYR A 392 5.96 -14.74 26.55
CA TYR A 392 7.16 -15.33 25.96
C TYR A 392 7.45 -16.72 26.51
N PRO A 393 8.08 -17.61 25.70
CA PRO A 393 8.50 -18.92 26.18
C PRO A 393 9.52 -18.80 27.33
N LYS A 394 9.51 -19.81 28.20
CA LYS A 394 10.46 -19.91 29.32
C LYS A 394 11.89 -19.93 28.78
N LEU A 395 12.75 -19.05 29.30
CA LEU A 395 14.17 -19.04 28.96
C LEU A 395 14.84 -20.28 29.59
N ASN A 396 15.21 -21.28 28.79
CA ASN A 396 15.93 -22.44 29.32
C ASN A 396 17.43 -22.12 29.41
N LEU A 397 17.84 -21.50 30.53
CA LEU A 397 19.23 -21.11 30.81
C LEU A 397 20.21 -22.30 30.80
N GLN A 398 19.73 -23.55 30.86
CA GLN A 398 20.58 -24.75 30.77
C GLN A 398 21.20 -24.96 29.38
N ASN A 399 20.57 -24.47 28.31
CA ASN A 399 21.13 -24.54 26.95
C ASN A 399 22.09 -23.38 26.63
N LEU A 400 22.21 -22.37 27.49
CA LEU A 400 23.28 -21.38 27.47
C LEU A 400 24.57 -21.88 28.16
N GLY A 401 24.51 -23.07 28.79
CA GLY A 401 25.59 -23.68 29.56
C GLY A 401 26.59 -24.55 28.77
N VAL A 402 26.55 -24.56 27.44
CA VAL A 402 27.54 -25.27 26.60
C VAL A 402 28.27 -24.28 25.68
N ALA A 403 28.91 -23.28 26.29
CA ALA A 403 29.97 -22.47 25.64
C ALA A 403 30.90 -21.77 26.65
N LEU A 404 30.89 -22.16 27.92
CA LEU A 404 31.64 -21.48 28.99
C LEU A 404 32.50 -22.39 29.87
N ALA A 405 32.66 -23.67 29.50
CA ALA A 405 33.37 -24.67 30.30
C ALA A 405 34.64 -25.24 29.64
N ASP A 406 35.21 -24.58 28.62
CA ASP A 406 36.43 -25.05 27.95
C ASP A 406 37.55 -23.98 27.87
N LEU A 407 37.52 -23.00 28.79
CA LEU A 407 38.59 -22.01 28.94
C LEU A 407 39.10 -21.98 30.39
N GLY A 408 39.73 -23.09 30.79
CA GLY A 408 40.57 -23.17 31.97
C GLY A 408 42.00 -23.58 31.58
N GLY A 409 42.81 -22.66 31.07
CA GLY A 409 44.22 -23.00 30.76
C GLY A 409 45.03 -21.97 29.98
N SER A 410 45.35 -20.84 30.61
CA SER A 410 46.56 -20.03 30.43
C SER A 410 47.02 -19.63 29.00
N ALA A 411 46.82 -18.35 28.63
CA ALA A 411 47.92 -17.37 28.47
C ALA A 411 47.39 -16.01 27.99
N THR A 412 47.92 -14.95 28.57
CA THR A 412 47.59 -13.53 28.44
C THR A 412 47.95 -12.92 27.08
N ALA A 413 46.97 -12.30 26.39
CA ALA A 413 47.19 -11.16 25.50
C ALA A 413 45.85 -10.41 25.24
N PRO A 414 45.83 -9.07 25.20
CA PRO A 414 44.59 -8.30 25.09
C PRO A 414 44.16 -8.23 23.62
N ILE A 415 43.05 -8.91 23.27
CA ILE A 415 42.47 -8.83 21.92
C ILE A 415 41.18 -8.01 21.98
N THR A 416 41.31 -6.80 21.47
CA THR A 416 40.24 -5.87 21.14
C THR A 416 39.60 -6.26 19.79
N GLY A 417 38.29 -6.52 19.76
CA GLY A 417 37.39 -6.28 18.62
C GLY A 417 37.30 -7.29 17.46
N ASN A 418 36.07 -7.35 16.91
CA ASN A 418 35.61 -7.83 15.59
C ASN A 418 35.40 -9.35 15.33
N TRP A 419 34.16 -9.70 14.96
CA TRP A 419 33.76 -10.74 13.97
C TRP A 419 34.70 -10.76 12.74
N PRO A 420 34.84 -11.83 11.91
CA PRO A 420 33.78 -12.78 11.48
C PRO A 420 34.23 -14.23 11.14
N GLY A 421 33.28 -15.10 10.74
CA GLY A 421 33.59 -16.35 10.02
C GLY A 421 32.46 -17.37 9.97
N LEU A 422 31.63 -17.30 8.92
CA LEU A 422 30.56 -18.24 8.60
C LEU A 422 31.01 -19.07 7.39
N LEU A 423 31.24 -20.37 7.56
CA LEU A 423 31.40 -21.40 6.51
C LEU A 423 31.15 -22.75 7.21
N ALA A 424 30.39 -23.75 6.76
CA ALA A 424 29.55 -24.04 5.60
C ALA A 424 28.78 -25.35 6.03
N ARG A 425 27.60 -25.76 5.54
CA ARG A 425 27.27 -26.29 4.20
C ARG A 425 25.85 -26.93 4.27
N SER A 426 24.99 -26.53 3.33
CA SER A 426 24.06 -27.33 2.49
C SER A 426 23.32 -28.58 3.02
N ALA A 427 21.99 -28.45 3.05
CA ALA A 427 20.93 -29.21 2.34
C ALA A 427 20.99 -30.75 2.14
N ALA A 428 19.80 -31.33 2.34
CA ALA A 428 19.23 -32.56 1.78
C ALA A 428 19.80 -33.91 2.23
N ILE A 429 18.92 -34.76 2.77
CA ILE A 429 18.77 -36.18 2.38
C ILE A 429 17.36 -36.63 2.77
N SER A 430 16.63 -37.09 1.76
CA SER A 430 15.38 -37.83 1.82
C SER A 430 15.56 -39.18 2.52
N ALA A 431 14.46 -39.74 3.00
CA ALA A 431 14.34 -41.10 3.51
C ALA A 431 15.10 -42.16 2.68
N ALA A 432 16.05 -42.86 3.31
CA ALA A 432 16.33 -44.29 3.18
C ALA A 432 17.65 -44.65 3.90
N THR A 433 17.55 -45.10 5.15
CA THR A 433 18.32 -46.23 5.70
C THR A 433 17.79 -46.53 7.10
N ALA A 434 16.89 -47.50 7.14
CA ALA A 434 16.83 -48.43 8.26
C ALA A 434 18.19 -49.12 8.39
N ASP A 435 18.47 -49.61 9.60
CA ASP A 435 19.57 -50.53 9.92
C ASP A 435 20.92 -49.86 10.27
N GLN A 436 20.99 -49.29 11.47
CA GLN A 436 22.13 -49.45 12.40
C GLN A 436 21.91 -48.56 13.63
N LEU A 437 21.39 -49.16 14.69
CA LEU A 437 21.78 -48.93 16.09
C LEU A 437 21.04 -49.98 16.93
N GLN A 438 21.41 -51.24 16.72
CA GLN A 438 21.28 -52.25 17.76
C GLN A 438 22.34 -51.95 18.82
N ASN A 439 21.91 -51.59 20.03
CA ASN A 439 22.59 -52.05 21.23
C ASN A 439 21.55 -52.31 22.34
N PRO A 440 21.79 -53.31 23.18
CA PRO A 440 20.75 -54.05 23.86
C PRO A 440 20.23 -53.34 25.11
N ILE A 441 18.96 -53.64 25.40
CA ILE A 441 18.27 -53.41 26.66
C ILE A 441 19.13 -53.98 27.80
N ALA A 442 19.49 -53.12 28.76
CA ALA A 442 19.84 -53.56 30.10
C ALA A 442 18.56 -53.54 30.94
N ASP A 443 18.13 -54.73 31.33
CA ASP A 443 16.99 -54.96 32.20
C ASP A 443 17.28 -54.54 33.65
N ALA A 444 16.22 -54.07 34.32
CA ALA A 444 16.04 -53.92 35.76
C ALA A 444 16.67 -52.71 36.49
N VAL A 445 15.91 -51.61 36.56
CA VAL A 445 15.57 -51.01 37.86
C VAL A 445 14.07 -50.69 37.88
N LEU A 446 13.44 -51.14 38.95
CA LEU A 446 12.02 -51.00 39.29
C LEU A 446 11.52 -49.57 39.09
N SER A 447 10.31 -49.49 38.51
CA SER A 447 9.46 -48.31 38.40
C SER A 447 9.41 -47.49 39.69
N GLU A 448 9.96 -46.28 39.65
CA GLU A 448 9.45 -45.17 40.48
C GLU A 448 8.11 -44.71 39.91
N PRO A 449 7.11 -44.40 40.75
CA PRO A 449 5.85 -43.83 40.27
C PRO A 449 6.16 -42.51 39.53
N PRO A 450 5.40 -42.15 38.48
CA PRO A 450 5.58 -40.85 37.85
C PRO A 450 5.47 -39.79 38.96
N ALA A 451 6.49 -38.94 39.09
CA ALA A 451 6.42 -37.78 39.96
C ALA A 451 5.09 -37.08 39.71
N ALA A 452 4.32 -36.84 40.78
CA ALA A 452 3.04 -36.15 40.69
C ALA A 452 3.22 -34.92 39.80
N GLN A 453 2.32 -34.73 38.82
CA GLN A 453 2.29 -33.50 38.04
C GLN A 453 2.38 -32.32 39.02
N PRO A 454 3.25 -31.33 38.76
CA PRO A 454 3.33 -30.17 39.64
C PRO A 454 1.92 -29.62 39.83
N SER A 455 1.50 -29.50 41.09
CA SER A 455 0.24 -28.87 41.44
C SER A 455 0.19 -27.51 40.75
N GLY A 456 -0.83 -27.29 39.91
CA GLY A 456 -1.04 -26.02 39.24
C GLY A 456 -1.14 -24.85 40.24
N PRO A 457 -1.07 -23.60 39.75
CA PRO A 457 -1.14 -22.43 40.62
C PRO A 457 -2.39 -22.48 41.51
N SER A 458 -2.25 -22.10 42.78
CA SER A 458 -3.37 -22.09 43.72
C SER A 458 -4.37 -20.98 43.36
N ASP A 459 -5.63 -21.12 43.80
CA ASP A 459 -6.64 -20.08 43.56
C ASP A 459 -6.24 -18.73 44.17
N SER A 460 -5.45 -18.70 45.26
CA SER A 460 -4.92 -17.45 45.82
C SER A 460 -3.87 -16.79 44.91
N GLU A 461 -2.95 -17.58 44.32
CA GLU A 461 -1.95 -17.08 43.36
C GLU A 461 -2.62 -16.51 42.10
N ILE A 462 -3.74 -17.11 41.68
CA ILE A 462 -4.54 -16.63 40.55
C ILE A 462 -5.22 -15.30 40.90
N VAL A 463 -5.83 -15.18 42.09
CA VAL A 463 -6.44 -13.92 42.55
C VAL A 463 -5.41 -12.80 42.62
N ASP A 464 -4.24 -13.08 43.21
CA ASP A 464 -3.15 -12.09 43.33
C ASP A 464 -2.68 -11.62 41.94
N TRP A 465 -2.49 -12.55 40.99
CA TRP A 465 -2.11 -12.20 39.62
C TRP A 465 -3.16 -11.37 38.87
N ILE A 466 -4.46 -11.67 39.04
CA ILE A 466 -5.55 -10.85 38.48
C ILE A 466 -5.53 -9.44 39.10
N GLY A 467 -5.21 -9.34 40.40
CA GLY A 467 -4.99 -8.07 41.09
C GLY A 467 -3.85 -7.26 40.47
N ASP A 468 -2.66 -7.87 40.35
CA ASP A 468 -1.48 -7.24 39.74
C ASP A 468 -1.74 -6.77 38.30
N LEU A 469 -2.47 -7.57 37.51
CA LEU A 469 -2.84 -7.23 36.14
C LEU A 469 -3.76 -6.00 36.08
N ARG A 470 -4.75 -5.90 36.99
CA ARG A 470 -5.65 -4.75 37.09
C ARG A 470 -4.91 -3.50 37.55
N GLU A 471 -3.98 -3.62 38.50
CA GLU A 471 -3.14 -2.50 38.94
C GLU A 471 -2.23 -1.99 37.82
N ALA A 472 -1.54 -2.88 37.10
CA ALA A 472 -0.70 -2.51 35.96
C ALA A 472 -1.51 -1.84 34.85
N PHE A 473 -2.70 -2.37 34.55
CA PHE A 473 -3.61 -1.78 33.58
C PHE A 473 -4.11 -0.39 34.01
N ALA A 474 -4.50 -0.22 35.28
CA ALA A 474 -4.91 1.08 35.82
C ALA A 474 -3.76 2.10 35.81
N ALA A 475 -2.53 1.65 36.10
CA ALA A 475 -1.33 2.49 35.98
C ALA A 475 -1.12 2.94 34.53
N ALA A 476 -1.17 2.00 33.57
CA ALA A 476 -1.05 2.30 32.14
C ALA A 476 -2.12 3.30 31.66
N GLN A 477 -3.36 3.18 32.12
CA GLN A 477 -4.42 4.14 31.79
C GLN A 477 -4.17 5.56 32.31
N GLN A 478 -3.52 5.70 33.46
CA GLN A 478 -3.20 7.00 34.05
C GLN A 478 -2.00 7.67 33.38
N THR A 479 -1.03 6.87 32.92
CA THR A 479 0.25 7.37 32.38
C THR A 479 0.31 7.40 30.86
N ALA A 480 -0.61 6.73 30.16
CA ALA A 480 -0.64 6.71 28.70
C ALA A 480 -0.94 8.08 28.09
N THR A 481 -0.25 8.36 26.97
CA THR A 481 -0.46 9.57 26.16
C THR A 481 -1.78 9.54 25.38
N HIS A 482 -2.31 8.35 25.11
CA HIS A 482 -3.57 8.14 24.40
C HIS A 482 -4.58 7.43 25.29
N PRO A 483 -5.89 7.77 25.18
CA PRO A 483 -6.92 7.07 25.94
C PRO A 483 -6.97 5.61 25.52
N ILE A 484 -6.83 4.72 26.51
CA ILE A 484 -6.91 3.27 26.35
C ILE A 484 -8.35 2.83 26.68
N ASP A 485 -8.84 1.79 26.00
CA ASP A 485 -10.10 1.15 26.37
C ASP A 485 -10.13 0.78 27.87
N PRO A 486 -11.25 0.99 28.58
CA PRO A 486 -11.34 0.78 30.03
C PRO A 486 -11.32 -0.69 30.47
N ARG A 487 -11.46 -1.65 29.55
CA ARG A 487 -11.74 -3.06 29.87
C ARG A 487 -10.96 -4.06 29.03
N LEU A 488 -10.63 -3.71 27.79
CA LEU A 488 -10.05 -4.62 26.82
C LEU A 488 -8.52 -4.61 26.82
N VAL A 489 -7.95 -5.82 26.86
CA VAL A 489 -6.51 -6.07 26.70
C VAL A 489 -6.26 -6.99 25.53
N ARG A 490 -5.25 -6.65 24.72
CA ARG A 490 -4.76 -7.50 23.63
C ARG A 490 -3.66 -8.43 24.15
N VAL A 491 -3.89 -9.74 24.10
CA VAL A 491 -2.87 -10.74 24.45
C VAL A 491 -2.11 -11.15 23.19
N GLN A 492 -0.78 -11.09 23.22
CA GLN A 492 0.10 -11.66 22.18
C GLN A 492 0.95 -12.78 22.77
N ASP A 493 0.84 -13.97 22.17
CA ASP A 493 1.58 -15.15 22.62
C ASP A 493 2.64 -15.56 21.61
N HIS A 494 3.91 -15.45 22.02
CA HIS A 494 5.07 -15.75 21.19
C HIS A 494 5.55 -17.20 21.32
N ARG A 495 4.80 -18.10 21.97
CA ARG A 495 5.14 -19.52 22.12
C ARG A 495 4.86 -20.29 20.81
N ARG A 496 5.72 -21.26 20.45
CA ARG A 496 5.71 -21.98 19.16
C ARG A 496 4.44 -22.82 18.88
N ASN A 497 3.71 -23.20 19.92
CA ASN A 497 2.44 -23.94 19.87
C ASN A 497 1.33 -23.19 20.64
N ALA A 498 1.35 -21.85 20.60
CA ALA A 498 0.28 -21.04 21.17
C ALA A 498 -1.01 -21.32 20.39
N ALA A 499 -1.89 -22.15 20.96
CA ALA A 499 -3.26 -22.23 20.49
C ALA A 499 -4.00 -21.03 21.10
N PRO A 500 -4.80 -20.26 20.34
CA PRO A 500 -5.93 -19.56 20.93
C PRO A 500 -6.82 -20.67 21.50
N SER A 501 -6.58 -21.03 22.76
CA SER A 501 -7.50 -21.88 23.50
C SER A 501 -8.87 -21.21 23.47
N ALA A 502 -9.94 -21.98 23.69
CA ALA A 502 -11.35 -21.58 23.70
C ALA A 502 -11.75 -20.49 24.73
N LEU A 503 -10.89 -19.50 24.95
CA LEU A 503 -10.81 -18.54 26.04
C LEU A 503 -10.97 -17.10 25.56
N GLY A 504 -11.25 -16.85 24.27
CA GLY A 504 -11.57 -15.52 23.78
C GLY A 504 -11.80 -15.45 22.27
N PRO A 505 -12.45 -14.37 21.78
CA PRO A 505 -12.70 -14.13 20.35
C PRO A 505 -11.41 -14.20 19.54
N SER A 506 -11.28 -15.20 18.68
CA SER A 506 -10.16 -15.25 17.72
C SER A 506 -10.48 -14.33 16.54
N ALA A 507 -9.64 -13.31 16.31
CA ALA A 507 -9.55 -12.71 14.99
C ALA A 507 -8.47 -13.47 14.21
N ASP A 508 -8.85 -13.99 13.07
CA ASP A 508 -8.11 -14.77 12.08
C ASP A 508 -6.74 -14.15 11.77
N GLY A 509 -5.72 -14.59 12.52
CA GLY A 509 -4.33 -14.17 12.39
C GLY A 509 -3.54 -15.12 11.50
N SER A 510 -3.52 -14.86 10.20
CA SER A 510 -2.60 -15.54 9.27
C SER A 510 -1.18 -14.96 9.40
N GLY A 511 -0.42 -15.42 10.40
CA GLY A 511 1.03 -15.22 10.46
C GLY A 511 1.65 -15.27 11.86
N PRO A 512 2.94 -15.64 11.98
CA PRO A 512 3.65 -15.74 13.27
C PRO A 512 3.86 -14.39 13.99
N ALA A 513 3.49 -13.26 13.38
CA ALA A 513 3.56 -11.92 13.95
C ALA A 513 2.18 -11.33 14.36
N GLN A 514 1.06 -12.04 14.13
CA GLN A 514 -0.30 -11.52 14.35
C GLN A 514 -1.21 -12.44 15.18
N ALA A 515 -0.71 -13.57 15.70
CA ALA A 515 -1.47 -14.44 16.60
C ALA A 515 -1.68 -13.76 17.97
N GLY A 516 -2.87 -13.22 18.19
CA GLY A 516 -3.29 -12.66 19.47
C GLY A 516 -4.81 -12.68 19.61
N TRP A 517 -5.32 -12.55 20.83
CA TRP A 517 -6.75 -12.56 21.14
C TRP A 517 -7.12 -11.45 22.12
N TRP A 518 -8.42 -11.21 22.28
CA TRP A 518 -8.98 -10.17 23.14
C TRP A 518 -9.39 -10.73 24.50
N LEU A 519 -9.21 -9.94 25.55
CA LEU A 519 -9.52 -10.29 26.94
C LEU A 519 -10.23 -9.12 27.61
N ASP A 520 -11.38 -9.36 28.25
CA ASP A 520 -12.08 -8.39 29.10
C ASP A 520 -11.61 -8.57 30.56
N LEU A 521 -11.11 -7.51 31.18
CA LEU A 521 -10.68 -7.49 32.57
C LEU A 521 -11.84 -7.37 33.58
N GLY A 522 -13.08 -7.23 33.10
CA GLY A 522 -14.25 -7.04 33.94
C GLY A 522 -14.39 -5.60 34.46
N ASP A 523 -15.33 -5.38 35.36
CA ASP A 523 -15.43 -4.08 36.06
C ASP A 523 -14.25 -3.92 37.04
N PRO A 524 -13.40 -2.88 36.87
CA PRO A 524 -12.25 -2.64 37.74
C PRO A 524 -12.62 -2.32 39.20
N ASN A 525 -13.91 -2.17 39.53
CA ASN A 525 -14.39 -2.01 40.91
C ASN A 525 -15.09 -3.26 41.48
N ALA A 526 -15.34 -4.28 40.66
CA ALA A 526 -15.97 -5.51 41.13
C ALA A 526 -14.97 -6.42 41.87
N PRO A 527 -15.40 -7.12 42.94
CA PRO A 527 -14.55 -8.08 43.65
C PRO A 527 -14.13 -9.24 42.73
N ILE A 528 -12.90 -9.73 42.91
CA ILE A 528 -12.35 -10.85 42.12
C ILE A 528 -12.99 -12.16 42.60
N ASP A 529 -14.00 -12.63 41.85
CA ASP A 529 -14.66 -13.91 42.06
C ASP A 529 -14.45 -14.82 40.85
N ILE A 530 -13.66 -15.88 41.01
CA ILE A 530 -13.34 -16.86 39.96
C ILE A 530 -14.45 -17.91 39.80
N ALA A 531 -15.40 -18.03 40.74
CA ALA A 531 -16.49 -19.01 40.64
C ALA A 531 -17.68 -18.45 39.84
N GLN A 532 -18.05 -17.20 40.10
CA GLN A 532 -19.28 -16.59 39.56
C GLN A 532 -19.02 -15.66 38.36
N ASN A 533 -17.84 -15.06 38.22
CA ASN A 533 -17.56 -14.11 37.14
C ASN A 533 -16.90 -14.82 35.93
N PRO A 534 -17.55 -14.81 34.74
CA PRO A 534 -17.02 -15.49 33.56
C PRO A 534 -15.68 -14.89 33.07
N GLY A 535 -15.47 -13.57 33.21
CA GLY A 535 -14.20 -12.92 32.85
C GLY A 535 -13.04 -13.36 33.74
N HIS A 536 -13.26 -13.47 35.06
CA HIS A 536 -12.24 -13.95 35.99
C HIS A 536 -11.92 -15.44 35.79
N ARG A 537 -12.89 -16.26 35.34
CA ARG A 537 -12.65 -17.66 34.97
C ARG A 537 -11.71 -17.79 33.78
N VAL A 538 -11.94 -16.98 32.75
CA VAL A 538 -11.07 -16.92 31.57
C VAL A 538 -9.66 -16.50 31.95
N LEU A 539 -9.52 -15.49 32.81
CA LEU A 539 -8.22 -15.06 33.35
C LEU A 539 -7.52 -16.16 34.16
N ALA A 540 -8.26 -16.90 34.98
CA ALA A 540 -7.73 -18.02 35.74
C ALA A 540 -7.26 -19.17 34.85
N GLU A 541 -8.03 -19.51 33.81
CA GLU A 541 -7.68 -20.52 32.82
C GLU A 541 -6.46 -20.10 31.98
N LEU A 542 -6.37 -18.82 31.62
CA LEU A 542 -5.19 -18.25 30.97
C LEU A 542 -3.95 -18.41 31.85
N TYR A 543 -4.01 -18.01 33.13
CA TYR A 543 -2.86 -18.13 34.04
C TYR A 543 -2.40 -19.59 34.20
N ARG A 544 -3.36 -20.53 34.30
CA ARG A 544 -3.08 -21.98 34.35
C ARG A 544 -2.42 -22.47 33.06
N ALA A 545 -2.82 -21.97 31.88
CA ALA A 545 -2.27 -22.35 30.58
C ALA A 545 -0.88 -21.76 30.28
N ILE A 546 -0.49 -20.69 30.99
CA ILE A 546 0.80 -19.99 30.80
C ILE A 546 1.78 -20.24 31.94
N ALA A 547 1.49 -21.19 32.82
CA ALA A 547 2.32 -21.53 33.97
C ALA A 547 3.81 -21.70 33.60
N GLY A 548 4.66 -20.82 34.14
CA GLY A 548 6.12 -20.81 33.90
C GLY A 548 6.60 -20.01 32.67
N ALA A 549 5.71 -19.33 31.95
CA ALA A 549 6.06 -18.38 30.88
C ALA A 549 6.51 -17.02 31.43
N ARG A 550 7.22 -16.23 30.61
CA ARG A 550 7.54 -14.83 30.95
C ARG A 550 6.39 -13.94 30.47
N ILE A 551 5.77 -13.23 31.40
CA ILE A 551 4.63 -12.35 31.13
C ILE A 551 5.11 -10.90 31.28
N HIS A 552 4.85 -10.08 30.27
CA HIS A 552 5.00 -8.64 30.35
C HIS A 552 3.62 -8.03 30.56
N LEU A 553 3.40 -7.49 31.75
CA LEU A 553 2.15 -6.81 32.11
C LEU A 553 1.97 -5.53 31.27
N PRO A 554 0.74 -5.04 31.12
CA PRO A 554 0.49 -3.84 30.34
C PRO A 554 1.20 -2.61 30.88
N ASP A 555 1.78 -1.83 29.98
CA ASP A 555 2.55 -0.61 30.28
C ASP A 555 2.23 0.48 29.23
N ALA A 556 2.33 1.74 29.63
CA ALA A 556 2.03 2.91 28.78
C ALA A 556 2.99 3.06 27.59
N ASP A 557 4.23 2.59 27.73
CA ASP A 557 5.22 2.62 26.65
C ASP A 557 5.04 1.49 25.62
N HIS A 558 4.14 0.54 25.88
CA HIS A 558 3.95 -0.67 25.08
C HIS A 558 2.48 -0.97 24.81
N LEU A 559 1.80 -0.04 24.16
CA LEU A 559 0.39 -0.18 23.77
C LEU A 559 0.22 -0.90 22.43
N PHE A 560 -0.99 -1.41 22.20
CA PHE A 560 -1.41 -1.97 20.93
C PHE A 560 -2.32 -0.98 20.19
N GLU A 561 -1.86 -0.52 19.03
CA GLU A 561 -2.62 0.38 18.17
C GLU A 561 -3.50 -0.41 17.19
N VAL A 562 -4.79 -0.11 17.18
CA VAL A 562 -5.71 -0.53 16.12
C VAL A 562 -6.05 0.70 15.28
N PRO A 563 -5.62 0.73 13.99
CA PRO A 563 -5.94 1.83 13.09
C PRO A 563 -7.45 2.05 13.00
N GLY A 564 -7.88 3.31 13.13
CA GLY A 564 -9.29 3.66 13.06
C GLY A 564 -9.90 3.41 11.68
N PRO A 565 -11.24 3.33 11.58
CA PRO A 565 -11.93 3.19 10.29
C PRO A 565 -11.49 4.26 9.30
N ARG A 566 -11.07 3.80 8.12
CA ARG A 566 -10.42 4.62 7.08
C ARG A 566 -11.37 5.64 6.48
N TRP A 567 -10.80 6.78 6.13
CA TRP A 567 -11.37 7.81 5.27
C TRP A 567 -10.93 7.58 3.83
N TYR A 568 -11.83 7.81 2.89
CA TYR A 568 -11.63 7.55 1.48
C TYR A 568 -11.87 8.80 0.64
N ARG A 569 -11.02 9.00 -0.37
CA ARG A 569 -11.16 10.00 -1.43
C ARG A 569 -10.80 9.33 -2.75
N PRO A 570 -11.45 9.64 -3.89
CA PRO A 570 -11.07 9.06 -5.18
C PRO A 570 -9.61 9.36 -5.53
N TRP A 571 -8.99 8.49 -6.31
CA TRP A 571 -7.76 8.84 -7.01
C TRP A 571 -8.03 9.93 -8.04
N ALA A 572 -7.08 10.85 -8.19
CA ALA A 572 -7.14 11.86 -9.24
C ALA A 572 -7.14 11.21 -10.64
N PRO A 573 -7.91 11.75 -11.60
CA PRO A 573 -7.78 11.36 -13.00
C PRO A 573 -6.34 11.53 -13.50
N HIS A 574 -5.92 10.65 -14.40
CA HIS A 574 -4.52 10.54 -14.80
C HIS A 574 -4.35 10.75 -16.30
N LEU A 575 -3.54 11.74 -16.67
CA LEU A 575 -3.17 12.04 -18.04
C LEU A 575 -1.91 11.25 -18.42
N VAL A 576 -1.93 10.61 -19.59
CA VAL A 576 -0.79 9.91 -20.17
C VAL A 576 -0.50 10.47 -21.56
N LEU A 577 0.77 10.79 -21.79
CA LEU A 577 1.32 11.33 -23.02
C LEU A 577 2.30 10.32 -23.63
N TYR A 578 1.95 9.80 -24.80
CA TYR A 578 2.81 8.95 -25.62
C TYR A 578 3.57 9.78 -26.65
N GLY A 579 4.83 9.44 -26.89
CA GLY A 579 5.63 10.12 -27.91
C GLY A 579 6.06 11.54 -27.49
N ALA A 580 6.04 11.83 -26.20
CA ALA A 580 6.47 13.10 -25.62
C ALA A 580 8.01 13.25 -25.61
N LYS A 581 8.75 12.33 -26.26
CA LYS A 581 10.22 12.33 -26.38
C LYS A 581 10.90 12.50 -25.03
N ARG A 582 10.46 11.72 -24.04
CA ARG A 582 11.09 11.58 -22.72
C ARG A 582 12.58 11.39 -22.90
N GLN A 583 13.37 12.22 -22.21
CA GLN A 583 14.81 11.98 -22.09
C GLN A 583 15.10 10.99 -20.97
N PHE A 584 16.06 10.10 -21.21
CA PHE A 584 16.39 8.96 -20.35
C PHE A 584 17.20 9.31 -19.09
N ARG A 585 17.09 10.55 -18.59
CA ARG A 585 17.71 11.04 -17.33
C ARG A 585 17.37 10.17 -16.09
N HIS A 586 16.44 9.24 -16.26
CA HIS A 586 15.86 8.34 -15.26
C HIS A 586 16.10 6.85 -15.58
N GLY A 587 17.25 6.48 -16.17
CA GLY A 587 17.69 5.06 -16.15
C GLY A 587 18.11 4.41 -17.47
N ALA A 588 18.31 5.17 -18.56
CA ALA A 588 18.79 4.61 -19.85
C ALA A 588 19.87 5.47 -20.54
N ASP A 589 20.36 6.50 -19.86
CA ASP A 589 21.41 7.46 -20.28
C ASP A 589 22.84 6.98 -19.94
N GLY A 590 23.00 5.75 -19.45
CA GLY A 590 24.27 5.26 -18.93
C GLY A 590 24.66 5.86 -17.57
N ARG A 591 23.72 6.50 -16.86
CA ARG A 591 23.92 7.05 -15.50
C ARG A 591 24.19 6.00 -14.45
N PHE A 592 23.66 4.81 -14.67
CA PHE A 592 23.88 3.69 -13.78
C PHE A 592 24.45 2.51 -14.56
N ARG A 593 25.38 1.80 -13.93
CA ARG A 593 25.74 0.45 -14.33
C ARG A 593 24.51 -0.46 -14.27
N LEU A 594 24.62 -1.66 -14.85
CA LEU A 594 23.58 -2.69 -14.78
C LEU A 594 23.18 -3.07 -13.34
N ASP A 595 24.04 -2.83 -12.34
CA ASP A 595 23.76 -3.04 -10.92
C ASP A 595 23.10 -1.83 -10.23
N GLY A 596 22.73 -0.79 -10.99
CA GLY A 596 22.02 0.40 -10.48
C GLY A 596 22.93 1.45 -9.84
N HIS A 597 24.26 1.30 -9.89
CA HIS A 597 25.21 2.22 -9.27
C HIS A 597 25.83 3.24 -10.24
N LEU A 598 26.09 4.46 -9.77
CA LEU A 598 26.80 5.52 -10.51
C LEU A 598 28.31 5.25 -10.48
N ASP A 599 28.96 5.25 -11.65
CA ASP A 599 30.41 5.15 -11.76
C ASP A 599 31.09 6.44 -11.27
N THR A 600 31.90 6.34 -10.21
CA THR A 600 32.65 7.45 -9.59
C THR A 600 34.16 7.17 -9.60
N ARG A 601 34.98 8.23 -9.58
CA ARG A 601 36.44 8.13 -9.71
C ARG A 601 37.17 8.86 -8.59
N PHE A 602 38.40 8.47 -8.30
CA PHE A 602 39.29 9.24 -7.42
C PHE A 602 40.24 10.15 -8.21
N ALA A 603 40.84 11.13 -7.53
CA ALA A 603 41.77 12.09 -8.14
C ALA A 603 42.90 11.46 -8.97
N GLY A 604 43.41 10.28 -8.57
CA GLY A 604 44.48 9.58 -9.28
C GLY A 604 44.04 8.76 -10.51
N GLU A 605 42.74 8.69 -10.80
CA GLU A 605 42.16 7.83 -11.84
C GLU A 605 41.71 8.58 -13.09
N LEU A 606 41.83 9.92 -13.10
CA LEU A 606 41.41 10.76 -14.22
C LEU A 606 42.17 10.43 -15.50
N MET A 607 41.55 10.68 -16.65
CA MET A 607 42.20 10.57 -17.94
C MET A 607 43.15 11.75 -18.14
N VAL A 608 44.45 11.45 -18.22
CA VAL A 608 45.52 12.45 -18.33
C VAL A 608 46.07 12.58 -19.76
N GLY A 609 45.80 11.59 -20.61
CA GLY A 609 46.23 11.61 -22.01
C GLY A 609 45.52 10.59 -22.89
N LEU A 610 45.75 10.71 -24.20
CA LEU A 610 45.25 9.79 -25.22
C LEU A 610 46.43 9.20 -26.00
N ARG A 611 46.48 7.87 -26.09
CA ARG A 611 47.45 7.13 -26.90
C ARG A 611 46.80 6.70 -28.21
N VAL A 612 47.39 7.11 -29.34
CA VAL A 612 46.96 6.74 -30.69
C VAL A 612 48.15 6.10 -31.41
N GLY A 613 48.11 4.77 -31.55
CA GLY A 613 49.27 3.98 -31.94
C GLY A 613 50.46 4.19 -30.98
N ASN A 614 51.59 4.67 -31.52
CA ASN A 614 52.81 4.95 -30.74
C ASN A 614 52.93 6.41 -30.30
N HIS A 615 51.86 7.21 -30.42
CA HIS A 615 51.89 8.61 -30.03
C HIS A 615 50.98 8.86 -28.83
N THR A 616 51.40 9.78 -27.95
CA THR A 616 50.68 10.16 -26.74
C THR A 616 50.45 11.66 -26.72
N VAL A 617 49.21 12.06 -26.45
CA VAL A 617 48.82 13.46 -26.25
C VAL A 617 48.46 13.66 -24.78
N LEU A 618 48.98 14.70 -24.15
CA LEU A 618 48.67 15.05 -22.76
C LEU A 618 47.69 16.22 -22.72
N GLY A 619 46.71 16.17 -21.80
CA GLY A 619 45.63 17.17 -21.75
C GLY A 619 46.07 18.56 -21.31
N ASN A 620 47.07 18.65 -20.44
CA ASN A 620 47.63 19.91 -19.94
C ASN A 620 48.30 20.74 -21.04
N GLU A 621 48.79 20.12 -22.11
CA GLU A 621 49.42 20.79 -23.25
C GLU A 621 48.41 21.42 -24.22
N LEU A 622 47.12 21.13 -24.05
CA LEU A 622 46.05 21.65 -24.91
C LEU A 622 45.55 23.04 -24.45
N LEU A 623 45.89 23.44 -23.22
CA LEU A 623 45.41 24.66 -22.57
C LEU A 623 46.42 25.81 -22.70
N ALA A 624 45.94 27.02 -22.99
CA ALA A 624 46.79 28.21 -23.09
C ALA A 624 47.35 28.71 -21.74
N ASP A 625 46.58 28.58 -20.66
CA ASP A 625 46.96 28.98 -19.30
C ASP A 625 46.45 27.95 -18.29
N SER A 626 47.31 27.02 -17.87
CA SER A 626 46.97 26.03 -16.84
C SER A 626 47.14 26.56 -15.41
N GLY A 627 47.80 27.72 -15.24
CA GLY A 627 48.06 28.33 -13.94
C GLY A 627 46.82 28.95 -13.30
N ALA A 628 45.85 29.37 -14.12
CA ALA A 628 44.58 29.95 -13.66
C ALA A 628 43.84 29.05 -12.65
N PHE A 629 43.94 27.73 -12.78
CA PHE A 629 43.24 26.77 -11.91
C PHE A 629 43.94 26.49 -10.58
N SER A 630 45.07 27.14 -10.30
CA SER A 630 45.80 27.04 -9.03
C SER A 630 45.46 28.18 -8.05
N ALA A 631 44.33 28.87 -8.26
CA ALA A 631 43.88 29.97 -7.42
C ALA A 631 43.55 29.51 -5.98
N PRO A 632 43.83 30.33 -4.94
CA PRO A 632 43.56 29.96 -3.54
C PRO A 632 42.09 29.58 -3.31
N GLY A 633 41.84 28.39 -2.75
CA GLY A 633 40.49 27.90 -2.44
C GLY A 633 39.83 27.06 -3.54
N VAL A 634 40.43 26.96 -4.73
CA VAL A 634 40.03 26.01 -5.78
C VAL A 634 40.64 24.63 -5.48
N PRO A 635 39.89 23.52 -5.59
CA PRO A 635 40.43 22.18 -5.39
C PRO A 635 41.48 21.80 -6.45
N ASP A 636 42.59 21.17 -6.03
CA ASP A 636 43.68 20.74 -6.93
C ASP A 636 43.22 19.86 -8.11
N LEU A 637 42.14 19.09 -7.89
CA LEU A 637 41.54 18.19 -8.87
C LEU A 637 40.97 18.90 -10.11
N VAL A 638 40.60 20.19 -9.98
CA VAL A 638 40.01 20.99 -11.05
C VAL A 638 40.91 21.03 -12.27
N SER A 639 42.21 21.23 -12.07
CA SER A 639 43.20 21.29 -13.16
C SER A 639 43.20 20.01 -14.01
N GLY A 640 43.09 18.84 -13.38
CA GLY A 640 43.00 17.54 -14.04
C GLY A 640 41.68 17.34 -14.79
N LEU A 641 40.55 17.76 -14.21
CA LEU A 641 39.23 17.66 -14.85
C LEU A 641 39.10 18.56 -16.09
N VAL A 642 39.67 19.77 -16.05
CA VAL A 642 39.70 20.69 -17.19
C VAL A 642 40.62 20.14 -18.31
N ALA A 643 41.77 19.57 -17.95
CA ALA A 643 42.65 18.91 -18.91
C ALA A 643 42.00 17.66 -19.55
N GLU A 644 41.26 16.88 -18.76
CA GLU A 644 40.46 15.75 -19.25
C GLU A 644 39.37 16.20 -20.23
N HIS A 645 38.65 17.28 -19.93
CA HIS A 645 37.69 17.87 -20.85
C HIS A 645 38.34 18.24 -22.18
N ALA A 646 39.50 18.87 -22.14
CA ALA A 646 40.24 19.24 -23.35
C ALA A 646 40.64 18.02 -24.20
N LEU A 647 40.90 16.86 -23.58
CA LEU A 647 41.17 15.62 -24.29
C LEU A 647 39.92 15.02 -24.95
N ALA A 648 38.77 15.16 -24.31
CA ALA A 648 37.50 14.66 -24.82
C ALA A 648 36.89 15.53 -25.93
N ASP A 649 37.29 16.80 -26.02
CA ASP A 649 36.79 17.75 -27.00
C ASP A 649 37.49 17.58 -28.37
N ALA A 650 36.71 17.13 -29.35
CA ALA A 650 37.18 16.88 -30.71
C ALA A 650 37.65 18.14 -31.46
N ALA A 651 37.24 19.34 -31.05
CA ALA A 651 37.74 20.58 -31.61
C ALA A 651 39.24 20.79 -31.33
N ASN A 652 39.79 20.14 -30.30
CA ASN A 652 41.23 20.19 -29.99
C ASN A 652 42.10 19.30 -30.87
N ALA A 653 41.52 18.49 -31.77
CA ALA A 653 42.26 17.54 -32.60
C ALA A 653 43.43 18.16 -33.41
N PRO A 654 43.35 19.38 -33.98
CA PRO A 654 44.48 20.02 -34.65
C PRO A 654 45.65 20.37 -33.70
N ILE A 655 45.35 20.69 -32.44
CA ILE A 655 46.34 20.96 -31.39
C ILE A 655 46.97 19.63 -30.96
N MET A 656 46.14 18.63 -30.67
CA MET A 656 46.56 17.26 -30.31
C MET A 656 47.51 16.65 -31.35
N ALA A 657 47.25 16.84 -32.66
CA ALA A 657 48.08 16.26 -33.72
C ALA A 657 49.52 16.80 -33.71
N ARG A 658 49.72 18.02 -33.19
CA ARG A 658 51.03 18.67 -33.10
C ARG A 658 51.75 18.35 -31.80
N THR A 659 51.02 18.39 -30.68
CA THR A 659 51.54 18.06 -29.34
C THR A 659 51.75 16.57 -29.11
N ALA A 660 51.25 15.71 -30.00
CA ALA A 660 51.49 14.26 -29.97
C ALA A 660 52.99 13.91 -29.82
N HIS A 661 53.34 13.42 -28.64
CA HIS A 661 54.65 12.89 -28.27
C HIS A 661 54.82 11.46 -28.78
N ARG A 662 56.05 11.04 -29.00
CA ARG A 662 56.38 9.77 -29.65
C ARG A 662 56.92 8.75 -28.64
N SER A 663 56.44 7.52 -28.72
CA SER A 663 57.03 6.35 -28.05
C SER A 663 57.79 5.50 -29.08
N GLY A 664 59.12 5.63 -29.15
CA GLY A 664 59.99 4.84 -30.07
C GLY A 664 60.32 5.50 -31.42
N ASP A 665 61.00 4.77 -32.33
CA ASP A 665 61.85 5.42 -33.35
C ASP A 665 61.41 5.43 -34.84
N ARG A 666 60.27 4.85 -35.27
CA ARG A 666 59.71 5.04 -36.65
C ARG A 666 58.17 4.97 -36.70
N GLY A 667 57.49 6.03 -37.16
CA GLY A 667 56.03 6.12 -37.30
C GLY A 667 55.55 7.52 -37.71
N ARG A 668 54.45 7.62 -38.48
CA ARG A 668 53.82 8.90 -38.91
C ARG A 668 52.94 9.45 -37.77
N LYS A 669 53.02 10.75 -37.47
CA LYS A 669 52.15 11.40 -36.47
C LYS A 669 50.66 11.18 -36.82
N PRO A 670 49.78 11.01 -35.82
CA PRO A 670 48.34 10.86 -36.05
C PRO A 670 47.79 12.13 -36.72
N THR A 671 46.87 11.95 -37.67
CA THR A 671 46.21 13.08 -38.33
C THR A 671 45.14 13.69 -37.42
N ALA A 672 44.77 14.95 -37.65
CA ALA A 672 43.66 15.58 -36.93
C ALA A 672 42.37 14.77 -37.06
N ALA A 673 42.09 14.16 -38.23
CA ALA A 673 40.92 13.30 -38.42
C ALA A 673 40.94 12.05 -37.52
N GLN A 674 42.09 11.40 -37.36
CA GLN A 674 42.26 10.26 -36.44
C GLN A 674 42.03 10.68 -34.99
N LEU A 675 42.49 11.86 -34.60
CA LEU A 675 42.30 12.40 -33.25
C LEU A 675 40.87 12.92 -33.01
N THR A 676 40.20 13.44 -34.03
CA THR A 676 38.76 13.75 -33.99
C THR A 676 37.96 12.48 -33.75
N ALA A 677 38.25 11.40 -34.48
CA ALA A 677 37.62 10.10 -34.25
C ALA A 677 37.92 9.56 -32.84
N ALA A 678 39.16 9.76 -32.35
CA ALA A 678 39.57 9.36 -31.00
C ALA A 678 38.85 10.12 -29.88
N ALA A 679 38.72 11.44 -30.00
CA ALA A 679 37.99 12.23 -29.01
C ALA A 679 36.49 11.88 -29.04
N ARG A 680 35.91 11.68 -30.24
CA ARG A 680 34.50 11.31 -30.40
C ARG A 680 34.17 9.92 -29.88
N SER A 681 35.10 8.96 -29.99
CA SER A 681 34.85 7.60 -29.51
C SER A 681 34.67 7.50 -28.00
N ILE A 682 35.26 8.42 -27.23
CA ILE A 682 35.14 8.47 -25.76
C ILE A 682 33.66 8.59 -25.36
N TRP A 683 32.85 9.29 -26.14
CA TRP A 683 31.42 9.48 -25.88
C TRP A 683 30.49 8.70 -26.84
N LEU A 684 30.93 8.31 -28.05
CA LEU A 684 30.12 7.48 -28.99
C LEU A 684 30.07 5.98 -28.64
N ASN A 685 31.12 5.41 -28.03
CA ASN A 685 31.25 3.96 -27.76
C ASN A 685 30.34 3.42 -26.64
N ARG A 686 29.33 4.19 -26.21
CA ARG A 686 28.56 3.90 -24.99
C ARG A 686 27.06 3.75 -25.21
N GLY A 687 26.59 3.96 -26.44
CA GLY A 687 25.17 3.80 -26.82
C GLY A 687 24.89 2.67 -27.81
N GLY A 688 25.87 1.84 -28.19
CA GLY A 688 25.71 0.85 -29.26
C GLY A 688 25.49 1.49 -30.65
N LEU A 689 25.87 2.76 -30.80
CA LEU A 689 25.66 3.59 -31.99
C LEU A 689 26.83 3.55 -32.99
N LEU A 690 27.84 2.72 -32.74
CA LEU A 690 29.00 2.59 -33.61
C LEU A 690 28.69 1.62 -34.74
N ASP A 691 29.01 2.01 -35.97
CA ASP A 691 29.15 1.05 -37.07
C ASP A 691 30.45 0.24 -36.91
N ASP A 692 30.55 -0.88 -37.62
CA ASP A 692 31.71 -1.79 -37.52
C ASP A 692 33.05 -1.10 -37.86
N GLU A 693 33.01 -0.08 -38.74
CA GLU A 693 34.17 0.72 -39.14
C GLU A 693 34.64 1.66 -38.02
N GLN A 694 33.70 2.28 -37.29
CA GLN A 694 33.97 3.08 -36.10
C GLN A 694 34.45 2.20 -34.94
N ALA A 695 33.93 0.98 -34.76
CA ALA A 695 34.40 0.04 -33.75
C ALA A 695 35.85 -0.41 -33.98
N GLU A 696 36.25 -0.63 -35.24
CA GLU A 696 37.61 -0.98 -35.64
C GLU A 696 38.59 0.21 -35.50
N ALA A 697 38.15 1.43 -35.84
CA ALA A 697 38.92 2.65 -35.62
C ALA A 697 39.21 2.91 -34.13
N ILE A 698 38.31 2.52 -33.23
CA ILE A 698 38.40 2.68 -31.77
C ILE A 698 39.44 1.73 -31.15
N GLY A 699 39.63 0.54 -31.71
CA GLY A 699 40.62 -0.44 -31.22
C GLY A 699 42.08 0.05 -31.27
N ALA A 700 42.37 1.13 -32.00
CA ALA A 700 43.71 1.73 -32.13
C ALA A 700 43.99 2.89 -31.15
N ILE A 701 43.02 3.26 -30.31
CA ILE A 701 43.06 4.40 -29.39
C ILE A 701 42.92 3.90 -27.95
N GLU A 702 43.89 4.26 -27.11
CA GLU A 702 43.96 3.83 -25.71
C GLU A 702 44.01 5.06 -24.79
N PRO A 703 42.98 5.31 -23.96
CA PRO A 703 43.02 6.37 -22.97
C PRO A 703 44.04 6.04 -21.87
N ILE A 704 44.85 7.02 -21.49
CA ILE A 704 45.79 6.91 -20.36
C ILE A 704 45.06 7.40 -19.11
N GLY A 705 44.59 6.45 -18.30
CA GLY A 705 43.72 6.68 -17.14
C GLY A 705 42.30 6.14 -17.38
N THR A 706 41.39 6.43 -16.47
CA THR A 706 39.99 5.97 -16.58
C THR A 706 39.14 7.06 -17.25
N PRO A 707 38.49 6.80 -18.39
CA PRO A 707 37.68 7.80 -19.07
C PRO A 707 36.49 8.27 -18.21
N PRO A 708 35.97 9.49 -18.42
CA PRO A 708 34.84 10.04 -17.64
C PRO A 708 33.59 9.19 -17.81
N SER A 709 32.67 9.22 -16.84
CA SER A 709 31.33 8.60 -16.95
C SER A 709 30.51 9.28 -18.06
N GLY A 710 29.59 8.54 -18.71
CA GLY A 710 28.73 9.09 -19.78
C GLY A 710 27.80 10.21 -19.29
N VAL A 711 27.54 10.26 -17.98
CA VAL A 711 26.82 11.38 -17.33
C VAL A 711 27.67 12.64 -17.29
N GLY A 712 28.94 12.50 -16.96
CA GLY A 712 29.87 13.61 -16.74
C GLY A 712 30.43 14.20 -18.03
N LEU A 713 30.11 13.61 -19.18
CA LEU A 713 30.59 14.04 -20.49
C LEU A 713 29.51 13.82 -21.56
N GLN A 714 28.94 14.91 -22.09
CA GLN A 714 27.92 14.85 -23.12
C GLN A 714 28.29 15.69 -24.35
N ALA A 715 27.91 15.20 -25.53
CA ALA A 715 27.90 16.02 -26.73
C ALA A 715 26.60 16.85 -26.78
N TRP A 716 26.71 18.10 -27.22
CA TRP A 716 25.57 18.98 -27.32
C TRP A 716 24.53 18.45 -28.29
N ARG A 717 23.28 18.53 -27.85
CA ARG A 717 22.06 18.32 -28.63
C ARG A 717 21.06 19.38 -28.20
N ASP A 718 20.14 19.75 -29.08
CA ASP A 718 19.05 20.67 -28.69
C ASP A 718 18.25 20.02 -27.55
N TRP A 719 18.36 20.59 -26.35
CA TRP A 719 17.88 19.95 -25.14
C TRP A 719 16.36 20.00 -25.09
N TYR A 720 15.73 18.84 -24.86
CA TYR A 720 14.30 18.74 -24.65
C TYR A 720 13.99 17.58 -23.70
N GLY A 721 13.58 17.88 -22.47
CA GLY A 721 13.15 16.88 -21.50
C GLY A 721 11.88 17.37 -20.81
N PRO A 722 10.71 16.71 -21.00
CA PRO A 722 9.46 17.16 -20.41
C PRO A 722 9.57 17.15 -18.88
N LEU A 723 9.37 18.32 -18.26
CA LEU A 723 9.58 18.53 -16.82
C LEU A 723 8.26 18.79 -16.10
N PHE A 724 7.41 19.65 -16.66
CA PHE A 724 6.08 19.92 -16.16
C PHE A 724 5.17 20.30 -17.32
N LEU A 725 3.87 20.31 -17.08
CA LEU A 725 2.88 20.61 -18.10
C LEU A 725 1.73 21.42 -17.51
N ASP A 726 1.23 22.36 -18.29
CA ASP A 726 0.01 23.10 -17.98
C ASP A 726 -1.15 22.46 -18.76
N THR A 727 -2.26 22.19 -18.07
CA THR A 727 -3.46 21.59 -18.66
C THR A 727 -4.65 22.51 -18.47
N GLU A 728 -5.53 22.50 -19.47
CA GLU A 728 -6.88 23.04 -19.38
C GLU A 728 -7.85 21.90 -19.69
N ALA A 729 -8.65 21.52 -18.70
CA ALA A 729 -9.65 20.46 -18.83
C ALA A 729 -11.04 21.01 -18.54
N THR A 730 -12.04 20.53 -19.28
CA THR A 730 -13.46 20.81 -19.00
C THR A 730 -14.05 19.62 -18.26
N HIS A 731 -14.50 19.85 -17.02
CA HIS A 731 -15.35 18.92 -16.28
C HIS A 731 -16.81 19.29 -16.49
N ARG A 732 -17.61 18.31 -16.92
CA ARG A 732 -19.06 18.43 -17.05
C ARG A 732 -19.71 17.55 -16.00
N ARG A 733 -20.26 18.17 -14.96
CA ARG A 733 -20.86 17.49 -13.82
C ARG A 733 -22.20 16.87 -14.19
N LYS A 734 -22.48 15.71 -13.59
CA LYS A 734 -23.81 15.13 -13.41
C LYS A 734 -24.05 14.87 -11.93
N ARG A 735 -25.07 15.51 -11.35
CA ARG A 735 -25.48 15.31 -9.94
C ARG A 735 -25.73 13.85 -9.60
N PHE A 736 -25.21 13.40 -8.45
CA PHE A 736 -25.34 12.01 -7.99
C PHE A 736 -26.80 11.55 -7.92
N ASN A 737 -27.62 12.21 -7.11
CA ASN A 737 -29.01 11.81 -6.85
C ASN A 737 -29.92 11.86 -8.10
N ASP A 738 -29.56 12.64 -9.12
CA ASP A 738 -30.42 12.86 -10.30
C ASP A 738 -30.06 11.92 -11.46
N ALA A 739 -28.75 11.68 -11.67
CA ALA A 739 -28.23 11.03 -12.86
C ALA A 739 -27.62 9.64 -12.60
N TRP A 740 -27.38 9.26 -11.36
CA TRP A 740 -26.69 8.00 -11.04
C TRP A 740 -27.65 7.01 -10.37
N THR A 741 -27.45 5.72 -10.66
CA THR A 741 -28.20 4.62 -10.06
C THR A 741 -27.25 3.49 -9.67
N LEU A 742 -27.63 2.69 -8.66
CA LEU A 742 -26.90 1.50 -8.24
C LEU A 742 -27.68 0.24 -8.67
N PRO A 743 -27.33 -0.39 -9.80
CA PRO A 743 -27.96 -1.65 -10.20
C PRO A 743 -27.77 -2.75 -9.15
N PRO A 744 -28.71 -3.71 -9.02
CA PRO A 744 -28.66 -4.80 -8.03
C PRO A 744 -27.36 -5.62 -8.06
N GLU A 745 -26.80 -5.88 -9.23
CA GLU A 745 -25.61 -6.68 -9.45
C GLU A 745 -24.30 -5.86 -9.49
N HIS A 746 -24.41 -4.53 -9.40
CA HIS A 746 -23.27 -3.62 -9.42
C HIS A 746 -22.82 -3.25 -8.01
N VAL A 747 -21.51 -3.01 -7.88
CA VAL A 747 -20.89 -2.45 -6.67
C VAL A 747 -20.67 -0.95 -6.80
N GLU A 748 -20.62 -0.43 -8.02
CA GLU A 748 -20.49 1.00 -8.34
C GLU A 748 -21.78 1.55 -8.95
N THR A 749 -22.04 2.84 -8.72
CA THR A 749 -23.13 3.51 -9.45
C THR A 749 -22.80 3.71 -10.92
N VAL A 750 -23.80 3.56 -11.78
CA VAL A 750 -23.71 3.84 -13.21
C VAL A 750 -24.59 5.03 -13.58
N ASP A 751 -24.21 5.72 -14.66
CA ASP A 751 -25.03 6.79 -15.24
C ASP A 751 -26.34 6.20 -15.76
N ARG A 752 -27.46 6.69 -15.24
CA ARG A 752 -28.82 6.24 -15.55
C ARG A 752 -29.21 6.58 -16.98
N ASP A 753 -28.75 7.72 -17.48
CA ASP A 753 -29.00 8.16 -18.85
C ASP A 753 -27.82 9.01 -19.36
N PRO A 754 -26.88 8.38 -20.09
CA PRO A 754 -25.75 9.06 -20.69
C PRO A 754 -26.15 10.24 -21.59
N VAL A 755 -27.36 10.19 -22.18
CA VAL A 755 -27.87 11.19 -23.13
C VAL A 755 -28.32 12.46 -22.42
N VAL A 756 -28.68 12.40 -21.13
CA VAL A 756 -29.06 13.59 -20.36
C VAL A 756 -27.87 14.54 -20.29
N ALA A 757 -28.12 15.79 -20.68
CA ALA A 757 -27.10 16.83 -20.68
C ALA A 757 -26.55 17.06 -19.25
N PRO A 758 -25.23 17.27 -19.11
CA PRO A 758 -24.61 17.65 -17.84
C PRO A 758 -25.24 18.89 -17.22
N ASP A 759 -25.32 18.94 -15.88
CA ASP A 759 -25.99 20.04 -15.17
C ASP A 759 -25.12 21.30 -15.06
N ARG A 760 -23.80 21.13 -15.05
CA ARG A 760 -22.83 22.22 -14.94
C ARG A 760 -21.56 21.90 -15.71
N GLU A 761 -20.92 22.95 -16.23
CA GLU A 761 -19.62 22.87 -16.89
C GLU A 761 -18.62 23.77 -16.15
N GLN A 762 -17.43 23.24 -15.90
CA GLN A 762 -16.34 23.94 -15.23
C GLN A 762 -15.03 23.70 -15.97
N VAL A 763 -14.29 24.76 -16.23
CA VAL A 763 -12.94 24.68 -16.80
C VAL A 763 -11.93 24.74 -15.67
N VAL A 764 -11.07 23.74 -15.62
CA VAL A 764 -10.02 23.59 -14.62
C VAL A 764 -8.67 23.76 -15.30
N ARG A 765 -7.84 24.64 -14.72
CA ARG A 765 -6.50 24.94 -15.22
C ARG A 765 -5.49 24.63 -14.13
N GLU A 766 -4.53 23.80 -14.46
CA GLU A 766 -3.57 23.29 -13.50
C GLU A 766 -2.18 23.15 -14.12
N ARG A 767 -1.18 23.16 -13.25
CA ARG A 767 0.22 22.86 -13.57
C ARG A 767 0.61 21.57 -12.88
N HIS A 768 1.18 20.65 -13.63
CA HIS A 768 1.54 19.31 -13.16
C HIS A 768 3.00 19.03 -13.38
N VAL A 769 3.65 18.40 -12.40
CA VAL A 769 4.96 17.79 -12.59
C VAL A 769 4.81 16.63 -13.57
N ALA A 770 5.65 16.59 -14.60
CA ALA A 770 5.71 15.47 -15.52
C ALA A 770 6.41 14.28 -14.84
N THR A 771 5.74 13.13 -14.79
CA THR A 771 6.27 11.93 -14.12
C THR A 771 6.38 10.76 -15.08
N VAL A 772 7.26 9.82 -14.75
CA VAL A 772 7.40 8.52 -15.42
C VAL A 772 6.86 7.38 -14.56
N THR A 773 5.93 7.71 -13.66
CA THR A 773 5.36 6.81 -12.65
C THR A 773 4.82 5.55 -13.27
N VAL A 774 4.06 5.64 -14.36
CA VAL A 774 3.49 4.47 -15.05
C VAL A 774 4.59 3.46 -15.44
N ALA A 775 5.67 3.92 -16.10
CA ALA A 775 6.76 3.03 -16.51
C ALA A 775 7.52 2.44 -15.32
N ASN A 776 7.76 3.23 -14.28
CA ASN A 776 8.49 2.79 -13.10
C ASN A 776 7.70 1.78 -12.27
N VAL A 777 6.41 2.02 -12.02
CA VAL A 777 5.57 1.10 -11.24
C VAL A 777 5.33 -0.19 -12.02
N LEU A 778 5.17 -0.13 -13.35
CA LEU A 778 5.09 -1.34 -14.18
C LEU A 778 6.40 -2.14 -14.14
N ARG A 779 7.57 -1.48 -14.22
CA ARG A 779 8.87 -2.14 -14.05
C ARG A 779 8.98 -2.82 -12.69
N GLU A 780 8.55 -2.12 -11.64
CA GLU A 780 8.60 -2.66 -10.28
C GLU A 780 7.70 -3.88 -10.12
N THR A 781 6.45 -3.77 -10.56
CA THR A 781 5.43 -4.81 -10.39
C THR A 781 5.69 -6.04 -11.26
N LEU A 782 6.22 -5.86 -12.47
CA LEU A 782 6.37 -6.95 -13.46
C LEU A 782 7.78 -7.58 -13.50
N VAL A 783 8.81 -6.89 -12.99
CA VAL A 783 10.21 -7.34 -13.14
C VAL A 783 10.95 -7.43 -11.81
N THR A 784 10.83 -6.44 -10.93
CA THR A 784 11.70 -6.33 -9.76
C THR A 784 11.04 -6.64 -8.41
N GLU A 785 9.74 -6.94 -8.38
CA GLU A 785 9.06 -7.36 -7.14
C GLU A 785 9.68 -8.67 -6.64
N THR A 786 10.26 -8.64 -5.43
CA THR A 786 10.86 -9.80 -4.78
C THR A 786 10.11 -10.13 -3.50
N VAL A 787 10.07 -11.42 -3.17
CA VAL A 787 9.62 -11.96 -1.88
C VAL A 787 10.74 -12.76 -1.26
N ASN A 788 10.79 -12.79 0.07
CA ASN A 788 11.77 -13.63 0.74
C ASN A 788 11.40 -15.10 0.53
N GLY A 789 12.32 -15.86 -0.04
CA GLY A 789 12.20 -17.30 -0.20
C GLY A 789 12.22 -18.02 1.16
N PRO A 790 11.95 -19.34 1.17
CA PRO A 790 12.01 -20.16 2.39
C PRO A 790 13.37 -20.12 3.11
N ASP A 791 14.41 -19.73 2.41
CA ASP A 791 15.80 -19.57 2.87
C ASP A 791 16.13 -18.13 3.32
N GLY A 792 15.17 -17.21 3.26
CA GLY A 792 15.34 -15.79 3.60
C GLY A 792 16.02 -14.95 2.51
N ASN A 793 16.33 -15.53 1.35
CA ASN A 793 16.90 -14.80 0.22
C ASN A 793 15.78 -14.18 -0.63
N PRO A 794 15.94 -12.94 -1.12
CA PRO A 794 14.96 -12.33 -2.01
C PRO A 794 14.92 -13.09 -3.35
N ILE A 795 13.79 -13.72 -3.64
CA ILE A 795 13.47 -14.32 -4.93
C ILE A 795 12.42 -13.46 -5.65
N PRO A 796 12.43 -13.36 -6.98
CA PRO A 796 11.36 -12.67 -7.71
C PRO A 796 10.01 -13.28 -7.35
N LYS A 797 9.03 -12.45 -7.01
CA LYS A 797 7.68 -12.89 -6.64
C LYS A 797 6.95 -13.53 -7.83
N THR A 798 7.20 -13.00 -9.01
CA THR A 798 6.68 -13.50 -10.29
C THR A 798 7.82 -13.49 -11.30
N PRO A 799 8.03 -14.57 -12.08
CA PRO A 799 8.98 -14.52 -13.19
C PRO A 799 8.50 -13.49 -14.23
N ALA A 800 9.41 -12.63 -14.69
CA ALA A 800 9.08 -11.65 -15.72
C ALA A 800 8.55 -12.35 -16.99
N PRO A 801 7.55 -11.79 -17.69
CA PRO A 801 7.05 -12.33 -18.95
C PRO A 801 8.17 -12.51 -19.98
N GLN A 802 8.08 -13.53 -20.84
CA GLN A 802 9.11 -13.78 -21.87
C GLN A 802 9.33 -12.54 -22.75
N GLY A 803 10.58 -12.09 -22.87
CA GLY A 803 10.96 -10.94 -23.68
C GLY A 803 10.81 -9.57 -22.98
N VAL A 804 10.32 -9.52 -21.73
CA VAL A 804 10.22 -8.30 -20.94
C VAL A 804 11.34 -8.28 -19.89
N ASN A 805 12.15 -7.22 -19.89
CA ASN A 805 13.20 -7.00 -18.90
C ASN A 805 13.18 -5.55 -18.39
N ALA A 806 14.06 -5.21 -17.44
CA ALA A 806 14.16 -3.87 -16.89
C ALA A 806 14.36 -2.79 -17.99
N GLY A 807 15.17 -3.10 -19.01
CA GLY A 807 15.44 -2.22 -20.15
C GLY A 807 14.24 -2.02 -21.08
N THR A 808 13.26 -2.92 -21.09
CA THR A 808 12.01 -2.77 -21.86
C THR A 808 11.20 -1.55 -21.39
N PHE A 809 11.14 -1.34 -20.07
CA PHE A 809 10.44 -0.19 -19.49
C PHE A 809 11.24 1.10 -19.59
N ASP A 810 12.57 0.98 -19.63
CA ASP A 810 13.47 2.11 -19.83
C ASP A 810 13.31 2.72 -21.22
N ALA A 811 12.90 1.93 -22.23
CA ALA A 811 12.62 2.40 -23.59
C ALA A 811 11.20 2.94 -23.82
N LEU A 812 10.30 2.91 -22.82
CA LEU A 812 8.94 3.43 -22.96
C LEU A 812 8.93 4.97 -22.94
N ASP A 813 8.58 5.56 -24.09
CA ASP A 813 8.34 7.01 -24.23
C ASP A 813 6.93 7.38 -23.76
N VAL A 814 6.74 7.27 -22.44
CA VAL A 814 5.49 7.58 -21.74
C VAL A 814 5.79 8.59 -20.65
N VAL A 815 5.07 9.71 -20.67
CA VAL A 815 5.06 10.75 -19.64
C VAL A 815 3.66 10.85 -19.09
N SER A 816 3.50 11.07 -17.79
CA SER A 816 2.18 11.08 -17.17
C SER A 816 2.06 12.15 -16.07
N ALA A 817 0.83 12.60 -15.81
CA ALA A 817 0.52 13.60 -14.81
C ALA A 817 -0.84 13.32 -14.15
N SER A 818 -0.92 13.47 -12.83
CA SER A 818 -2.17 13.33 -12.08
C SER A 818 -2.87 14.69 -11.95
N LEU A 819 -4.17 14.74 -12.27
CA LEU A 819 -5.00 15.94 -12.22
C LEU A 819 -5.53 16.20 -10.80
N THR A 820 -4.63 16.51 -9.86
CA THR A 820 -4.94 16.55 -8.42
C THR A 820 -5.74 17.76 -7.97
N GLY A 821 -5.71 18.88 -8.70
CA GLY A 821 -6.44 20.09 -8.35
C GLY A 821 -7.90 20.09 -8.80
N LEU A 822 -8.36 19.07 -9.55
CA LEU A 822 -9.75 18.99 -10.02
C LEU A 822 -10.69 18.99 -8.83
N ASP A 823 -10.46 18.10 -7.87
CA ASP A 823 -11.29 17.99 -6.68
C ASP A 823 -11.26 19.28 -5.84
N ASP A 824 -10.09 19.95 -5.75
CA ASP A 824 -9.94 21.19 -5.00
C ASP A 824 -10.66 22.35 -5.72
N ALA A 825 -10.64 22.38 -7.05
CA ALA A 825 -11.38 23.34 -7.88
C ALA A 825 -12.90 23.12 -7.79
N LEU A 826 -13.35 21.87 -7.78
CA LEU A 826 -14.75 21.52 -7.52
C LEU A 826 -15.15 21.96 -6.10
N ALA A 827 -14.30 21.65 -5.10
CA ALA A 827 -14.57 21.98 -3.72
C ALA A 827 -14.65 23.50 -3.47
N ALA A 828 -13.80 24.30 -4.12
CA ALA A 828 -13.81 25.76 -4.05
C ALA A 828 -15.13 26.37 -4.58
N GLU A 829 -15.79 25.72 -5.53
CA GLU A 829 -17.09 26.12 -6.07
C GLU A 829 -18.29 25.56 -5.28
N GLY A 830 -18.03 24.90 -4.13
CA GLY A 830 -19.07 24.24 -3.33
C GLY A 830 -19.58 22.94 -3.94
N GLN A 831 -18.92 22.39 -4.96
CA GLN A 831 -19.26 21.10 -5.55
C GLN A 831 -18.50 20.00 -4.79
N ARG A 832 -19.23 19.05 -4.21
CA ARG A 832 -18.64 17.93 -3.45
C ARG A 832 -18.69 16.60 -4.21
N GLU A 833 -19.09 16.63 -5.48
CA GLU A 833 -19.28 15.45 -6.35
C GLU A 833 -18.48 15.59 -7.64
N GLN A 834 -17.73 14.54 -8.01
CA GLN A 834 -16.87 14.49 -9.20
C GLN A 834 -17.56 13.86 -10.43
N GLY A 835 -18.76 13.28 -10.28
CA GLY A 835 -19.39 12.47 -11.33
C GLY A 835 -19.69 13.25 -12.63
N GLY A 836 -19.47 12.60 -13.77
CA GLY A 836 -19.84 13.13 -15.09
C GLY A 836 -18.79 12.79 -16.15
N TYR A 837 -18.38 13.78 -16.93
CA TYR A 837 -17.39 13.61 -18.00
C TYR A 837 -16.25 14.62 -17.88
N LEU A 838 -15.05 14.18 -18.22
CA LEU A 838 -13.85 15.02 -18.25
C LEU A 838 -13.26 15.02 -19.65
N HIS A 839 -12.91 16.22 -20.13
CA HIS A 839 -12.27 16.44 -21.43
C HIS A 839 -11.03 17.29 -21.28
N MET A 840 -9.99 16.99 -22.04
CA MET A 840 -8.78 17.78 -22.13
C MET A 840 -8.83 18.76 -23.31
N ASN A 841 -8.89 20.06 -23.04
CA ASN A 841 -8.95 21.11 -24.06
C ASN A 841 -7.57 21.49 -24.60
N ARG A 842 -6.60 21.66 -23.69
CA ARG A 842 -5.27 22.18 -24.03
C ARG A 842 -4.21 21.61 -23.11
N ILE A 843 -3.05 21.28 -23.69
CA ILE A 843 -1.87 20.84 -22.96
C ILE A 843 -0.68 21.65 -23.47
N ARG A 844 0.15 22.12 -22.55
CA ARG A 844 1.44 22.73 -22.85
C ARG A 844 2.52 22.07 -22.02
N VAL A 845 3.40 21.30 -22.66
CA VAL A 845 4.49 20.60 -21.98
C VAL A 845 5.74 21.45 -22.01
N TYR A 846 6.31 21.74 -20.86
CA TYR A 846 7.51 22.54 -20.69
C TYR A 846 8.73 21.68 -20.39
N ASP A 847 9.89 22.06 -20.92
CA ASP A 847 11.18 21.45 -20.61
C ASP A 847 11.95 22.18 -19.50
N THR A 848 13.14 21.67 -19.17
CA THR A 848 14.10 22.26 -18.22
C THR A 848 14.38 23.74 -18.43
N PHE A 849 14.37 24.22 -19.67
CA PHE A 849 14.65 25.61 -20.04
C PHE A 849 13.38 26.39 -20.43
N GLY A 850 12.19 25.87 -20.17
CA GLY A 850 10.92 26.51 -20.49
C GLY A 850 10.51 26.47 -21.98
N ALA A 851 11.16 25.65 -22.82
CA ALA A 851 10.64 25.38 -24.15
C ALA A 851 9.31 24.66 -24.03
N SER A 852 8.33 25.04 -24.84
CA SER A 852 7.01 24.42 -24.82
C SER A 852 6.70 23.61 -26.07
N ALA A 853 6.11 22.44 -25.87
CA ALA A 853 5.36 21.73 -26.91
C ALA A 853 3.86 21.87 -26.62
N ASP A 854 3.13 22.42 -27.59
CA ASP A 854 1.69 22.70 -27.46
C ASP A 854 0.84 21.60 -28.09
N TRP A 855 -0.33 21.38 -27.47
CA TRP A 855 -1.43 20.58 -27.99
C TRP A 855 -2.76 21.22 -27.62
N SER A 856 -3.71 21.14 -28.54
CA SER A 856 -5.10 21.55 -28.31
C SER A 856 -6.03 20.53 -28.96
N SER A 857 -7.15 20.25 -28.31
CA SER A 857 -8.19 19.41 -28.90
C SER A 857 -8.78 20.07 -30.17
N ALA A 858 -9.25 19.26 -31.11
CA ALA A 858 -9.92 19.76 -32.32
C ALA A 858 -11.28 20.43 -32.02
N SER A 859 -11.89 20.09 -30.88
CA SER A 859 -13.12 20.67 -30.38
C SER A 859 -12.96 21.00 -28.90
N THR A 860 -13.39 22.20 -28.50
CA THR A 860 -13.55 22.60 -27.10
C THR A 860 -14.96 22.29 -26.58
N THR A 861 -15.86 21.82 -27.44
CA THR A 861 -17.25 21.49 -27.11
C THR A 861 -17.47 19.98 -27.14
N LEU A 862 -18.18 19.48 -26.13
CA LEU A 862 -18.54 18.08 -25.90
C LEU A 862 -19.95 17.73 -26.41
N ASP A 863 -20.56 18.52 -27.30
CA ASP A 863 -21.91 18.24 -27.82
C ASP A 863 -21.92 17.94 -29.32
N PRO A 864 -22.32 16.72 -29.74
CA PRO A 864 -22.68 15.56 -28.90
C PRO A 864 -21.46 14.99 -28.14
N LEU A 865 -21.70 14.25 -27.03
CA LEU A 865 -20.67 13.60 -26.21
C LEU A 865 -19.73 12.80 -27.14
N PRO A 866 -18.48 13.26 -27.34
CA PRO A 866 -17.56 12.61 -28.26
C PRO A 866 -17.07 11.29 -27.69
N GLU A 867 -16.75 10.32 -28.56
CA GLU A 867 -16.19 9.01 -28.17
C GLU A 867 -14.89 9.12 -27.33
N TRP A 868 -14.22 10.27 -27.37
CA TRP A 868 -12.96 10.51 -26.65
C TRP A 868 -13.14 11.16 -25.26
N ALA A 869 -14.36 11.44 -24.79
CA ALA A 869 -14.59 11.97 -23.44
C ALA A 869 -14.45 10.87 -22.39
N THR A 870 -13.69 11.13 -21.32
CA THR A 870 -13.49 10.15 -20.25
C THR A 870 -14.63 10.27 -19.25
N ALA A 871 -15.41 9.20 -19.09
CA ALA A 871 -16.40 9.11 -18.02
C ALA A 871 -15.70 9.05 -16.66
N VAL A 872 -16.13 9.91 -15.72
CA VAL A 872 -15.64 9.92 -14.34
C VAL A 872 -16.77 9.42 -13.45
N PRO A 873 -16.57 8.31 -12.70
CA PRO A 873 -17.63 7.77 -11.86
C PRO A 873 -18.01 8.76 -10.75
N ALA A 874 -19.25 8.69 -10.27
CA ALA A 874 -19.65 9.52 -9.14
C ALA A 874 -18.85 9.17 -7.88
N ARG A 875 -18.13 10.16 -7.37
CA ARG A 875 -17.28 10.09 -6.19
C ARG A 875 -17.36 11.40 -5.41
N LEU A 876 -17.07 11.31 -4.11
CA LEU A 876 -16.98 12.46 -3.23
C LEU A 876 -15.62 13.15 -3.42
N THR A 877 -15.59 14.47 -3.62
CA THR A 877 -14.31 15.21 -3.75
C THR A 877 -13.64 15.43 -2.39
N SER A 878 -14.40 15.35 -1.30
CA SER A 878 -13.92 15.39 0.08
C SER A 878 -13.69 13.99 0.65
N TRP A 879 -13.09 13.91 1.84
CA TRP A 879 -12.86 12.63 2.50
C TRP A 879 -14.17 12.08 3.04
N GLY A 880 -14.57 10.90 2.57
CA GLY A 880 -15.81 10.23 2.98
C GLY A 880 -15.58 8.85 3.58
N ARG A 881 -16.50 8.40 4.44
CA ARG A 881 -16.54 7.00 4.88
C ARG A 881 -17.96 6.54 5.14
N LEU A 882 -18.21 5.28 4.79
CA LEU A 882 -19.42 4.56 5.14
C LEU A 882 -19.11 3.65 6.32
N HIS A 883 -19.84 3.79 7.40
CA HIS A 883 -19.86 2.84 8.51
C HIS A 883 -21.10 1.97 8.42
N LEU A 884 -20.92 0.70 8.71
CA LEU A 884 -21.96 -0.21 9.15
C LEU A 884 -21.42 -0.83 10.43
N ARG A 885 -22.11 -0.67 11.55
CA ARG A 885 -21.69 -1.20 12.86
C ARG A 885 -22.83 -1.91 13.53
N LEU A 886 -22.59 -3.12 14.03
CA LEU A 886 -23.56 -3.82 14.87
C LEU A 886 -23.76 -3.04 16.18
N GLN A 887 -24.99 -2.92 16.64
CA GLN A 887 -25.35 -2.23 17.88
C GLN A 887 -25.78 -3.24 18.93
N SER A 888 -25.61 -2.90 20.21
CA SER A 888 -26.07 -3.72 21.33
C SER A 888 -27.57 -3.96 21.26
N ALA A 889 -27.96 -5.22 21.44
CA ALA A 889 -29.37 -5.60 21.51
C ALA A 889 -30.09 -5.04 22.75
N ALA A 890 -29.34 -4.75 23.82
CA ALA A 890 -29.86 -4.21 25.07
C ALA A 890 -29.82 -2.68 25.14
N ALA A 891 -28.82 -2.05 24.50
CA ALA A 891 -28.59 -0.61 24.56
C ALA A 891 -28.40 -0.03 23.15
N PRO A 892 -29.44 0.55 22.53
CA PRO A 892 -29.44 1.04 21.15
C PRO A 892 -28.29 1.92 20.70
N ASP A 893 -27.72 2.71 21.61
CA ASP A 893 -26.68 3.70 21.31
C ASP A 893 -25.26 3.21 21.63
N VAL A 894 -25.13 1.93 22.00
CA VAL A 894 -23.85 1.30 22.32
C VAL A 894 -23.46 0.37 21.19
N GLU A 895 -22.29 0.60 20.59
CA GLU A 895 -21.73 -0.31 19.57
C GLU A 895 -21.48 -1.70 20.18
N ALA A 896 -21.79 -2.74 19.41
CA ALA A 896 -21.53 -4.11 19.82
C ALA A 896 -20.03 -4.38 19.87
N THR A 897 -19.61 -5.15 20.87
CA THR A 897 -18.24 -5.59 21.06
C THR A 897 -18.24 -7.09 21.22
N PRO A 898 -17.08 -7.78 21.27
CA PRO A 898 -17.07 -9.21 21.55
C PRO A 898 -17.65 -9.61 22.91
N PHE A 899 -17.98 -8.64 23.78
CA PHE A 899 -18.61 -8.84 25.09
C PHE A 899 -20.01 -8.23 25.18
N VAL A 900 -20.43 -7.45 24.18
CA VAL A 900 -21.75 -6.82 24.12
C VAL A 900 -22.48 -7.36 22.90
N SER A 901 -23.45 -8.25 23.13
CA SER A 901 -24.15 -8.96 22.05
C SER A 901 -25.04 -8.03 21.21
N PRO A 902 -24.96 -8.12 19.86
CA PRO A 902 -25.90 -7.46 18.96
C PRO A 902 -27.17 -8.28 18.65
N ILE A 903 -27.28 -9.48 19.21
CA ILE A 903 -28.35 -10.43 18.92
C ILE A 903 -29.59 -10.11 19.73
N CYS A 904 -30.70 -9.79 19.04
CA CYS A 904 -32.00 -9.57 19.66
C CYS A 904 -32.73 -10.89 19.96
N GLY A 905 -32.48 -11.92 19.15
CA GLY A 905 -33.00 -13.28 19.30
C GLY A 905 -32.83 -14.10 18.03
N PHE A 906 -33.33 -15.33 18.06
CA PHE A 906 -33.31 -16.25 16.93
C PHE A 906 -34.72 -16.66 16.52
N LEU A 907 -34.90 -16.90 15.22
CA LEU A 907 -36.12 -17.42 14.64
C LEU A 907 -35.79 -18.72 13.92
N LEU A 908 -36.51 -19.80 14.23
CA LEU A 908 -36.28 -21.10 13.61
C LEU A 908 -37.52 -21.54 12.84
N PRO A 909 -37.46 -21.62 11.50
CA PRO A 909 -38.58 -22.11 10.70
C PRO A 909 -38.86 -23.58 11.01
N ASP A 910 -40.11 -23.87 11.35
CA ASP A 910 -40.65 -25.20 11.57
C ASP A 910 -41.51 -25.60 10.36
N PHE A 911 -41.05 -26.60 9.62
CA PHE A 911 -41.73 -27.07 8.41
C PHE A 911 -42.84 -28.08 8.70
N VAL A 912 -42.98 -28.54 9.95
CA VAL A 912 -44.04 -29.48 10.34
C VAL A 912 -45.38 -28.75 10.45
N ASP A 913 -45.41 -27.68 11.23
CA ASP A 913 -46.63 -26.89 11.50
C ASP A 913 -46.71 -25.60 10.67
N GLN A 914 -45.81 -25.42 9.69
CA GLN A 914 -45.62 -24.16 8.95
C GLN A 914 -45.49 -22.94 9.88
N ALA A 915 -44.70 -23.11 10.93
CA ALA A 915 -44.59 -22.16 12.02
C ALA A 915 -43.19 -21.55 12.11
N LEU A 916 -43.04 -20.51 12.92
CA LEU A 916 -41.75 -19.90 13.22
C LEU A 916 -41.55 -19.88 14.73
N GLU A 917 -40.64 -20.71 15.22
CA GLU A 917 -40.26 -20.73 16.63
C GLU A 917 -39.42 -19.50 16.96
N VAL A 918 -39.72 -18.86 18.08
CA VAL A 918 -39.07 -17.65 18.57
C VAL A 918 -38.22 -17.99 19.79
N TYR A 919 -36.95 -17.59 19.73
CA TYR A 919 -35.97 -17.78 20.78
C TYR A 919 -35.40 -16.43 21.23
N ASP A 920 -35.01 -16.35 22.50
CA ASP A 920 -34.28 -15.21 23.03
C ASP A 920 -32.82 -15.16 22.51
N ALA A 921 -32.08 -14.12 22.89
CA ALA A 921 -30.68 -13.92 22.48
C ALA A 921 -29.72 -15.02 22.98
N ASP A 922 -30.10 -15.76 24.02
CA ASP A 922 -29.32 -16.86 24.57
C ASP A 922 -29.68 -18.21 23.92
N GLY A 923 -30.70 -18.27 23.06
CA GLY A 923 -31.20 -19.51 22.47
C GLY A 923 -32.21 -20.24 23.37
N GLY A 924 -32.75 -19.55 24.38
CA GLY A 924 -33.88 -20.02 25.18
C GLY A 924 -35.20 -19.95 24.39
N PRO A 925 -36.04 -20.99 24.41
CA PRO A 925 -37.28 -21.02 23.63
C PRO A 925 -38.37 -20.15 24.31
N VAL A 926 -39.02 -19.27 23.54
CA VAL A 926 -40.02 -18.30 24.04
C VAL A 926 -41.44 -18.66 23.60
N GLY A 927 -41.63 -18.97 22.33
CA GLY A 927 -42.96 -19.18 21.75
C GLY A 927 -42.93 -19.55 20.28
N GLN A 928 -44.10 -19.69 19.67
CA GLN A 928 -44.27 -20.07 18.27
C GLN A 928 -45.23 -19.11 17.57
N ILE A 929 -44.89 -18.68 16.35
CA ILE A 929 -45.75 -17.93 15.46
C ILE A 929 -46.36 -18.89 14.45
N THR A 930 -47.69 -18.90 14.37
CA THR A 930 -48.46 -19.70 13.42
C THR A 930 -49.34 -18.80 12.55
N ALA A 931 -49.63 -19.22 11.33
CA ALA A 931 -50.54 -18.51 10.44
C ALA A 931 -51.62 -19.44 9.89
N THR A 932 -52.74 -18.84 9.46
CA THR A 932 -53.75 -19.57 8.67
C THR A 932 -53.18 -19.93 7.30
N ASP A 933 -53.48 -21.13 6.80
CA ASP A 933 -53.02 -21.59 5.48
C ASP A 933 -53.39 -20.61 4.35
N PRO A 934 -52.51 -20.40 3.36
CA PRO A 934 -52.82 -19.63 2.17
C PRO A 934 -54.01 -20.19 1.39
N ILE A 935 -54.75 -19.30 0.74
CA ILE A 935 -55.89 -19.66 -0.11
C ILE A 935 -55.55 -19.38 -1.56
N ASP A 936 -55.71 -20.39 -2.43
CA ASP A 936 -55.62 -20.22 -3.88
C ASP A 936 -57.01 -20.22 -4.51
N GLY A 937 -57.52 -19.02 -4.81
CA GLY A 937 -58.81 -18.84 -5.47
C GLY A 937 -58.84 -19.30 -6.92
N ASP A 938 -57.69 -19.64 -7.50
CA ASP A 938 -57.61 -20.21 -8.85
C ASP A 938 -57.88 -21.73 -8.85
N LEU A 939 -57.74 -22.40 -7.70
CA LEU A 939 -57.89 -23.85 -7.56
C LEU A 939 -59.25 -24.28 -7.01
N ALA A 940 -59.87 -23.49 -6.13
CA ALA A 940 -61.17 -23.78 -5.55
C ALA A 940 -61.96 -22.50 -5.19
N PRO A 941 -63.31 -22.55 -5.14
CA PRO A 941 -64.12 -21.42 -4.71
C PRO A 941 -63.77 -20.96 -3.29
N VAL A 942 -63.39 -19.68 -3.15
CA VAL A 942 -63.00 -19.08 -1.86
C VAL A 942 -64.21 -18.64 -1.06
N ALA A 943 -64.36 -19.14 0.16
CA ALA A 943 -65.29 -18.59 1.15
C ALA A 943 -64.70 -17.31 1.76
N ALA A 944 -65.56 -16.38 2.23
CA ALA A 944 -65.07 -15.22 2.97
C ALA A 944 -64.33 -15.68 4.22
N ALA A 945 -63.05 -15.34 4.32
CA ALA A 945 -62.16 -15.78 5.40
C ALA A 945 -61.21 -14.64 5.79
N THR A 946 -60.74 -14.66 7.04
CA THR A 946 -59.65 -13.77 7.49
C THR A 946 -58.46 -14.65 7.81
N LEU A 947 -57.38 -14.47 7.07
CA LEU A 947 -56.11 -15.13 7.33
C LEU A 947 -55.44 -14.40 8.49
N THR A 948 -55.24 -15.10 9.61
CA THR A 948 -54.67 -14.52 10.83
C THR A 948 -53.29 -15.09 11.10
N VAL A 949 -52.46 -14.30 11.81
CA VAL A 949 -51.18 -14.70 12.37
C VAL A 949 -51.31 -14.61 13.89
N SER A 950 -50.84 -15.62 14.62
CA SER A 950 -50.94 -15.68 16.08
C SER A 950 -49.60 -16.06 16.70
N PHE A 951 -49.23 -15.40 17.79
CA PHE A 951 -48.09 -15.77 18.62
C PHE A 951 -48.57 -16.47 19.90
N THR A 952 -48.11 -17.70 20.09
CA THR A 952 -48.41 -18.55 21.25
C THR A 952 -47.14 -18.77 22.07
N PRO A 953 -47.03 -18.20 23.29
CA PRO A 953 -45.93 -18.48 24.21
C PRO A 953 -45.93 -19.95 24.61
N LEU A 954 -44.74 -20.49 24.89
CA LEU A 954 -44.65 -21.86 25.38
C LEU A 954 -45.24 -21.98 26.79
N PRO A 955 -45.82 -23.14 27.17
CA PRO A 955 -46.56 -23.29 28.43
C PRO A 955 -45.73 -22.97 29.69
N TRP A 956 -44.42 -23.25 29.65
CA TRP A 956 -43.47 -22.97 30.74
C TRP A 956 -42.85 -21.57 30.69
N VAL A 957 -43.24 -20.73 29.73
CA VAL A 957 -42.79 -19.33 29.63
C VAL A 957 -43.80 -18.43 30.33
N THR A 958 -43.33 -17.64 31.29
CA THR A 958 -44.21 -16.80 32.10
C THR A 958 -44.59 -15.53 31.35
N VAL A 959 -45.90 -15.29 31.21
CA VAL A 959 -46.44 -14.03 30.66
C VAL A 959 -46.97 -13.17 31.82
N PRO A 960 -46.62 -11.88 31.89
CA PRO A 960 -47.20 -10.97 32.88
C PRO A 960 -48.73 -10.92 32.79
N SER A 961 -49.42 -11.00 33.93
CA SER A 961 -50.89 -11.03 34.00
C SER A 961 -51.51 -9.75 33.43
N GLY A 962 -52.36 -9.88 32.41
CA GLY A 962 -53.07 -8.76 31.78
C GLY A 962 -52.34 -8.09 30.61
N GLU A 963 -51.16 -8.58 30.25
CA GLU A 963 -50.39 -8.14 29.08
C GLU A 963 -50.63 -9.04 27.85
N PRO A 964 -50.39 -8.55 26.63
CA PRO A 964 -50.49 -9.38 25.41
C PRO A 964 -49.49 -10.55 25.46
N SER A 965 -49.77 -11.61 24.70
CA SER A 965 -48.88 -12.79 24.66
C SER A 965 -47.45 -12.46 24.22
N THR A 966 -47.26 -11.41 23.41
CA THR A 966 -45.95 -10.90 22.97
C THR A 966 -45.10 -10.35 24.11
N ALA A 967 -45.67 -10.03 25.27
CA ALA A 967 -44.94 -9.60 26.47
C ALA A 967 -44.01 -10.70 27.05
N ALA A 968 -44.17 -11.95 26.61
CA ALA A 968 -43.21 -13.03 26.88
C ALA A 968 -41.81 -12.72 26.34
N ILE A 969 -41.70 -11.87 25.31
CA ILE A 969 -40.43 -11.50 24.68
C ILE A 969 -39.83 -10.30 25.41
N THR A 970 -38.71 -10.52 26.10
CA THR A 970 -38.03 -9.49 26.89
C THR A 970 -37.30 -8.44 26.04
N ASN A 971 -36.71 -8.85 24.91
CA ASN A 971 -36.03 -7.93 24.00
C ASN A 971 -37.04 -7.08 23.22
N GLU A 972 -36.94 -5.75 23.33
CA GLU A 972 -37.91 -4.84 22.72
C GLU A 972 -37.96 -4.94 21.19
N THR A 973 -36.80 -5.02 20.52
CA THR A 973 -36.73 -5.09 19.05
C THR A 973 -37.32 -6.40 18.52
N LEU A 974 -37.01 -7.53 19.16
CA LEU A 974 -37.61 -8.81 18.81
C LEU A 974 -39.12 -8.80 19.04
N ARG A 975 -39.58 -8.24 20.17
CA ARG A 975 -41.01 -8.12 20.48
C ARG A 975 -41.74 -7.29 19.43
N ARG A 976 -41.19 -6.14 19.02
CA ARG A 976 -41.77 -5.28 17.95
C ARG A 976 -41.86 -6.01 16.62
N LEU A 977 -40.84 -6.80 16.26
CA LEU A 977 -40.88 -7.63 15.05
C LEU A 977 -42.03 -8.66 15.11
N VAL A 978 -42.20 -9.35 16.23
CA VAL A 978 -43.28 -10.35 16.40
C VAL A 978 -44.67 -9.68 16.41
N GLU A 979 -44.81 -8.55 17.09
CA GLU A 979 -46.06 -7.75 17.07
C GLU A 979 -46.43 -7.27 15.66
N ALA A 980 -45.42 -6.84 14.89
CA ALA A 980 -45.61 -6.46 13.51
C ALA A 980 -46.08 -7.63 12.64
N LEU A 981 -45.52 -8.82 12.81
CA LEU A 981 -45.95 -10.04 12.09
C LEU A 981 -47.38 -10.44 12.46
N VAL A 982 -47.73 -10.42 13.74
CA VAL A 982 -49.10 -10.72 14.23
C VAL A 982 -50.12 -9.74 13.65
N ALA A 983 -49.74 -8.48 13.43
CA ALA A 983 -50.60 -7.48 12.82
C ALA A 983 -50.83 -7.66 11.30
N GLN A 984 -50.08 -8.54 10.61
CA GLN A 984 -50.20 -8.77 9.15
C GLN A 984 -51.33 -9.74 8.76
N THR A 985 -52.55 -9.48 9.24
CA THR A 985 -53.74 -10.27 8.88
C THR A 985 -54.35 -9.82 7.55
N LEU A 986 -54.89 -10.75 6.75
CA LEU A 986 -55.50 -10.45 5.46
C LEU A 986 -56.97 -10.90 5.41
N ALA A 987 -57.88 -9.98 5.09
CA ALA A 987 -59.29 -10.29 4.83
C ALA A 987 -59.49 -10.66 3.35
N VAL A 988 -60.03 -11.86 3.10
CA VAL A 988 -60.29 -12.38 1.75
C VAL A 988 -61.79 -12.39 1.48
N SER A 989 -62.20 -11.69 0.43
CA SER A 989 -63.61 -11.65 0.00
C SER A 989 -64.04 -12.99 -0.61
N ALA A 990 -65.32 -13.34 -0.47
CA ALA A 990 -65.87 -14.53 -1.13
C ALA A 990 -65.71 -14.42 -2.66
N GLY A 991 -65.21 -15.49 -3.29
CA GLY A 991 -64.95 -15.54 -4.73
C GLY A 991 -63.78 -14.68 -5.21
N ALA A 992 -62.88 -14.25 -4.32
CA ALA A 992 -61.66 -13.56 -4.72
C ALA A 992 -60.75 -14.50 -5.56
N PRO A 993 -60.34 -14.10 -6.78
CA PRO A 993 -59.43 -14.87 -7.61
C PRO A 993 -57.98 -14.68 -7.17
N GLY A 994 -57.11 -15.66 -7.44
CA GLY A 994 -55.68 -15.58 -7.17
C GLY A 994 -55.22 -16.08 -5.80
N TRP A 995 -53.92 -15.92 -5.55
CA TRP A 995 -53.24 -16.32 -4.31
C TRP A 995 -53.41 -15.27 -3.21
N HIS A 996 -53.85 -15.73 -2.04
CA HIS A 996 -54.02 -14.93 -0.84
C HIS A 996 -53.23 -15.55 0.32
N GLU A 997 -52.30 -14.80 0.88
CA GLU A 997 -51.42 -15.23 1.97
C GLU A 997 -51.25 -14.10 3.01
N THR A 998 -50.84 -14.45 4.23
CA THR A 998 -50.49 -13.46 5.26
C THR A 998 -49.11 -12.84 4.97
N GLY A 999 -48.82 -11.68 5.57
CA GLY A 999 -47.48 -11.08 5.49
C GLY A 999 -46.38 -11.98 6.06
N PHE A 1000 -46.70 -12.80 7.05
CA PHE A 1000 -45.80 -13.81 7.61
C PHE A 1000 -45.45 -14.90 6.59
N THR A 1001 -46.45 -15.51 5.95
CA THR A 1001 -46.21 -16.56 4.95
C THR A 1001 -45.45 -16.00 3.74
N ALA A 1002 -45.76 -14.77 3.32
CA ALA A 1002 -45.01 -14.07 2.28
C ALA A 1002 -43.51 -13.90 2.65
N MET A 1003 -43.21 -13.51 3.90
CA MET A 1003 -41.83 -13.36 4.37
C MET A 1003 -41.06 -14.70 4.36
N LEU A 1004 -41.68 -15.79 4.80
CA LEU A 1004 -41.03 -17.12 4.78
C LEU A 1004 -40.67 -17.56 3.36
N ARG A 1005 -41.51 -17.24 2.37
CA ARG A 1005 -41.20 -17.52 0.95
C ARG A 1005 -39.99 -16.75 0.45
N VAL A 1006 -39.78 -15.52 0.94
CA VAL A 1006 -38.53 -14.77 0.66
C VAL A 1006 -37.35 -15.48 1.30
N PHE A 1007 -37.43 -15.89 2.56
CA PHE A 1007 -36.34 -16.59 3.24
C PHE A 1007 -35.89 -17.83 2.47
N ASP A 1008 -36.85 -18.64 2.02
CA ASP A 1008 -36.56 -19.85 1.25
C ASP A 1008 -35.92 -19.53 -0.11
N THR A 1009 -36.35 -18.45 -0.75
CA THR A 1009 -35.82 -17.98 -2.03
C THR A 1009 -34.38 -17.50 -1.88
N VAL A 1010 -34.10 -16.64 -0.90
CA VAL A 1010 -32.74 -16.13 -0.63
C VAL A 1010 -31.81 -17.25 -0.15
N ARG A 1011 -32.27 -18.16 0.70
CA ARG A 1011 -31.47 -19.31 1.16
C ARG A 1011 -31.07 -20.27 0.04
N SER A 1012 -31.81 -20.28 -1.06
CA SER A 1012 -31.45 -21.08 -2.23
C SER A 1012 -30.20 -20.55 -2.95
N THR A 1013 -29.82 -19.28 -2.74
CA THR A 1013 -28.63 -18.66 -3.34
C THR A 1013 -27.39 -18.77 -2.44
N LEU A 1014 -27.56 -19.01 -1.14
CA LEU A 1014 -26.47 -19.26 -0.21
C LEU A 1014 -25.69 -20.53 -0.58
N GLU A 1015 -24.38 -20.51 -0.32
CA GLU A 1015 -23.53 -21.69 -0.58
C GLU A 1015 -24.08 -22.90 0.20
N PRO A 1016 -24.41 -24.01 -0.48
CA PRO A 1016 -25.02 -25.14 0.21
C PRO A 1016 -24.00 -25.73 1.19
N GLY A 1017 -24.35 -25.73 2.48
CA GLY A 1017 -23.74 -26.65 3.43
C GLY A 1017 -23.77 -28.09 2.87
N PRO A 1018 -22.87 -28.98 3.32
CA PRO A 1018 -22.69 -30.30 2.71
C PRO A 1018 -24.06 -30.94 2.47
N LYS A 1019 -24.38 -31.18 1.18
CA LYS A 1019 -25.56 -31.94 0.79
C LYS A 1019 -25.45 -33.27 1.49
N HIS A 1020 -26.19 -33.44 2.57
CA HIS A 1020 -26.32 -34.74 3.20
C HIS A 1020 -26.93 -35.63 2.14
N ALA A 1021 -26.21 -36.68 1.75
CA ALA A 1021 -26.57 -37.58 0.66
C ALA A 1021 -27.82 -38.43 0.97
N ASP A 1022 -28.52 -38.14 2.07
CA ASP A 1022 -29.63 -38.93 2.57
C ASP A 1022 -30.95 -38.23 2.23
N GLY A 1023 -31.83 -38.92 1.50
CA GLY A 1023 -33.14 -38.43 1.04
C GLY A 1023 -34.18 -38.29 2.17
N ARG A 1024 -33.76 -37.88 3.37
CA ARG A 1024 -34.61 -37.68 4.54
C ARG A 1024 -35.26 -36.29 4.50
N VAL A 1025 -36.51 -36.23 4.97
CA VAL A 1025 -37.27 -34.98 5.13
C VAL A 1025 -36.64 -34.14 6.25
N ARG A 1026 -36.26 -32.89 5.97
CA ARG A 1026 -35.85 -31.91 6.98
C ARG A 1026 -37.10 -31.35 7.66
N LEU A 1027 -37.23 -31.56 8.96
CA LEU A 1027 -38.34 -31.02 9.76
C LEU A 1027 -38.13 -29.56 10.16
N LEU A 1028 -36.88 -29.08 10.15
CA LEU A 1028 -36.49 -27.73 10.55
C LEU A 1028 -35.71 -27.01 9.45
N GLY A 1029 -35.94 -25.70 9.38
CA GLY A 1029 -35.13 -24.76 8.60
C GLY A 1029 -33.82 -24.40 9.32
N GLU A 1030 -33.01 -23.57 8.65
CA GLU A 1030 -31.84 -22.97 9.29
C GLU A 1030 -32.27 -21.85 10.25
N PRO A 1031 -31.50 -21.56 11.32
CA PRO A 1031 -31.80 -20.46 12.23
C PRO A 1031 -31.57 -19.10 11.56
N VAL A 1032 -32.50 -18.16 11.79
CA VAL A 1032 -32.40 -16.75 11.41
C VAL A 1032 -32.01 -15.95 12.64
N VAL A 1033 -30.96 -15.15 12.52
CA VAL A 1033 -30.50 -14.24 13.57
C VAL A 1033 -31.11 -12.86 13.36
N VAL A 1034 -31.69 -12.30 14.41
CA VAL A 1034 -32.20 -10.91 14.40
C VAL A 1034 -31.14 -10.02 15.04
N LEU A 1035 -30.59 -9.10 14.24
CA LEU A 1035 -29.46 -8.24 14.62
C LEU A 1035 -29.85 -6.78 14.49
N ARG A 1036 -29.22 -5.94 15.33
CA ARG A 1036 -29.26 -4.49 15.15
C ARG A 1036 -27.97 -3.99 14.53
N ALA A 1037 -28.11 -3.12 13.54
CA ALA A 1037 -27.01 -2.42 12.89
C ALA A 1037 -27.31 -0.93 12.77
N ARG A 1038 -26.27 -0.11 12.74
CA ARG A 1038 -26.34 1.32 12.47
C ARG A 1038 -25.43 1.64 11.30
N ALA A 1039 -25.98 2.27 10.28
CA ALA A 1039 -25.24 2.79 9.15
C ALA A 1039 -25.03 4.30 9.30
N VAL A 1040 -23.82 4.80 9.01
CA VAL A 1040 -23.51 6.23 9.07
C VAL A 1040 -22.62 6.61 7.88
N PHE A 1041 -23.01 7.64 7.16
CA PHE A 1041 -22.17 8.28 6.15
C PHE A 1041 -21.56 9.56 6.73
N GLU A 1042 -20.25 9.64 6.75
CA GLU A 1042 -19.53 10.84 7.22
C GLU A 1042 -18.65 11.41 6.11
N ALA A 1043 -18.55 12.73 6.05
CA ALA A 1043 -17.69 13.46 5.12
C ALA A 1043 -16.91 14.56 5.83
N SER A 1044 -15.68 14.83 5.41
CA SER A 1044 -14.78 15.82 6.00
C SER A 1044 -13.89 16.50 4.96
N ASP A 1045 -13.68 17.81 5.10
CA ASP A 1045 -12.70 18.59 4.33
C ASP A 1045 -11.35 18.69 5.06
N ALA A 1046 -11.13 17.87 6.10
CA ALA A 1046 -9.93 17.92 6.92
C ALA A 1046 -8.68 17.46 6.16
N THR A 1047 -7.52 17.98 6.58
CA THR A 1047 -6.21 17.54 6.08
C THR A 1047 -5.90 16.11 6.52
N VAL A 1048 -5.00 15.42 5.80
CA VAL A 1048 -4.60 14.03 6.11
C VAL A 1048 -4.17 13.84 7.56
N THR A 1049 -3.46 14.83 8.14
CA THR A 1049 -3.03 14.80 9.55
C THR A 1049 -4.24 14.87 10.50
N GLN A 1050 -5.19 15.77 10.24
CA GLN A 1050 -6.40 15.92 11.05
C GLN A 1050 -7.33 14.69 10.98
N LEU A 1051 -7.36 13.97 9.86
CA LEU A 1051 -8.13 12.72 9.74
C LEU A 1051 -7.68 11.66 10.76
N ARG A 1052 -6.40 11.64 11.11
CA ARG A 1052 -5.81 10.72 12.09
C ARG A 1052 -6.08 11.14 13.54
N GLU A 1053 -6.51 12.38 13.78
CA GLU A 1053 -6.77 12.92 15.12
C GLU A 1053 -8.26 12.92 15.49
N GLY A 1054 -9.15 12.64 14.53
CA GLY A 1054 -10.61 12.71 14.70
C GLY A 1054 -11.16 13.99 14.06
N PRO A 1055 -11.37 13.98 12.73
CA PRO A 1055 -11.65 15.19 11.98
C PRO A 1055 -13.07 15.69 12.23
N SER A 1056 -13.29 17.00 12.06
CA SER A 1056 -14.64 17.57 12.04
C SER A 1056 -15.39 17.15 10.79
N THR A 1057 -16.63 16.69 10.94
CA THR A 1057 -17.53 16.37 9.83
C THR A 1057 -18.12 17.64 9.21
N ILE A 1058 -18.35 17.63 7.90
CA ILE A 1058 -19.04 18.71 7.18
C ILE A 1058 -20.49 18.75 7.64
N THR A 1059 -20.91 19.85 8.29
CA THR A 1059 -22.26 19.95 8.88
C THR A 1059 -23.34 20.40 7.90
N ASP A 1060 -22.97 21.03 6.79
CA ASP A 1060 -23.93 21.44 5.75
C ASP A 1060 -24.36 20.25 4.90
N ALA A 1061 -25.40 19.55 5.37
CA ALA A 1061 -25.96 18.38 4.70
C ALA A 1061 -26.51 18.69 3.29
N SER A 1062 -26.81 19.96 2.97
CA SER A 1062 -27.34 20.34 1.63
C SER A 1062 -26.27 20.30 0.53
N SER A 1063 -24.99 20.35 0.92
CA SER A 1063 -23.85 20.30 0.02
C SER A 1063 -23.39 18.87 -0.32
N LEU A 1064 -23.94 17.85 0.38
CA LEU A 1064 -23.56 16.46 0.26
C LEU A 1064 -24.67 15.62 -0.38
N PRO A 1065 -24.34 14.57 -1.15
CA PRO A 1065 -25.33 13.66 -1.71
C PRO A 1065 -26.01 12.82 -0.62
N VAL A 1066 -27.22 12.36 -0.93
CA VAL A 1066 -27.92 11.35 -0.13
C VAL A 1066 -27.59 10.00 -0.74
N LEU A 1067 -26.93 9.14 0.01
CA LEU A 1067 -26.49 7.84 -0.49
C LEU A 1067 -27.65 6.84 -0.48
N ARG A 1068 -27.87 6.11 -1.57
CA ARG A 1068 -28.73 4.93 -1.55
C ARG A 1068 -27.93 3.73 -1.04
N LEU A 1069 -28.23 3.28 0.17
CA LEU A 1069 -27.57 2.16 0.85
C LEU A 1069 -28.34 0.87 0.62
N ARG A 1070 -27.77 -0.09 -0.12
CA ARG A 1070 -28.27 -1.46 -0.24
C ARG A 1070 -27.67 -2.34 0.85
N ILE A 1071 -28.51 -3.06 1.59
CA ILE A 1071 -28.13 -4.07 2.59
C ILE A 1071 -28.47 -5.46 2.04
N GLY A 1072 -27.46 -6.33 1.94
CA GLY A 1072 -27.59 -7.64 1.32
C GLY A 1072 -27.37 -7.64 -0.19
N ASP A 1073 -26.97 -8.79 -0.71
CA ASP A 1073 -26.73 -9.04 -2.13
C ASP A 1073 -26.98 -10.53 -2.46
N VAL A 1074 -28.13 -10.81 -3.08
CA VAL A 1074 -28.55 -12.18 -3.43
C VAL A 1074 -27.65 -12.87 -4.45
N THR A 1075 -26.80 -12.11 -5.16
CA THR A 1075 -25.86 -12.68 -6.13
C THR A 1075 -24.65 -13.33 -5.44
N ARG A 1076 -24.52 -13.17 -4.12
CA ARG A 1076 -23.38 -13.60 -3.31
C ARG A 1076 -23.74 -14.77 -2.39
N PRO A 1077 -23.11 -15.93 -2.58
CA PRO A 1077 -23.33 -17.09 -1.73
C PRO A 1077 -22.91 -16.88 -0.26
N GLU A 1078 -21.97 -15.96 -0.01
CA GLU A 1078 -21.50 -15.62 1.33
C GLU A 1078 -22.32 -14.54 2.07
N ASP A 1079 -23.27 -13.89 1.41
CA ASP A 1079 -24.10 -12.87 2.04
C ASP A 1079 -25.33 -13.49 2.71
N GLY A 1080 -25.34 -13.47 4.04
CA GLY A 1080 -26.39 -14.08 4.85
C GLY A 1080 -27.67 -13.26 4.99
N VAL A 1081 -27.74 -12.04 4.46
CA VAL A 1081 -28.91 -11.18 4.68
C VAL A 1081 -30.16 -11.74 4.01
N LEU A 1082 -31.17 -12.07 4.81
CA LEU A 1082 -32.48 -12.53 4.35
C LEU A 1082 -33.45 -11.36 4.10
N GLY A 1083 -33.22 -10.22 4.77
CA GLY A 1083 -33.95 -8.97 4.58
C GLY A 1083 -33.85 -8.06 5.80
N CYS A 1084 -34.36 -6.85 5.68
CA CYS A 1084 -34.40 -5.87 6.75
C CYS A 1084 -35.83 -5.65 7.24
N PHE A 1085 -36.02 -5.56 8.55
CA PHE A 1085 -37.29 -5.17 9.14
C PHE A 1085 -37.35 -3.65 9.28
N VAL A 1086 -38.42 -3.06 8.77
CA VAL A 1086 -38.66 -1.61 8.79
C VAL A 1086 -39.84 -1.34 9.72
N GLU A 1087 -39.57 -0.66 10.83
CA GLU A 1087 -40.58 -0.29 11.80
C GLU A 1087 -41.57 0.74 11.22
N GLY A 1088 -42.86 0.54 11.50
CA GLY A 1088 -43.92 1.48 11.14
C GLY A 1088 -44.39 2.31 12.35
N ALA A 1089 -45.22 3.34 12.10
CA ALA A 1089 -45.85 4.11 13.18
C ALA A 1089 -46.77 3.25 14.06
N THR A 1090 -47.38 2.22 13.46
CA THR A 1090 -48.10 1.15 14.14
C THR A 1090 -47.56 -0.22 13.68
N PRO A 1091 -47.79 -1.32 14.43
CA PRO A 1091 -47.35 -2.65 14.00
C PRO A 1091 -47.88 -3.08 12.62
N ALA A 1092 -49.05 -2.59 12.21
CA ALA A 1092 -49.60 -2.85 10.87
C ALA A 1092 -48.88 -2.07 9.74
N ASP A 1093 -48.25 -0.94 10.08
CA ASP A 1093 -47.49 -0.11 9.13
C ASP A 1093 -46.06 -0.61 8.91
N ALA A 1094 -45.61 -1.58 9.71
CA ALA A 1094 -44.30 -2.20 9.55
C ALA A 1094 -44.18 -2.92 8.20
N ARG A 1095 -42.95 -3.03 7.69
CA ARG A 1095 -42.65 -3.68 6.41
C ARG A 1095 -41.44 -4.60 6.55
N PHE A 1096 -41.37 -5.58 5.67
CA PHE A 1096 -40.21 -6.43 5.49
C PHE A 1096 -39.61 -6.17 4.11
N ALA A 1097 -38.37 -5.72 4.10
CA ALA A 1097 -37.62 -5.35 2.93
C ALA A 1097 -36.74 -6.53 2.48
N PRO A 1098 -37.05 -7.25 1.40
CA PRO A 1098 -36.17 -8.30 0.86
C PRO A 1098 -34.85 -7.70 0.32
N PRO A 1099 -33.76 -8.49 0.22
CA PRO A 1099 -32.48 -8.01 -0.31
C PRO A 1099 -32.53 -7.61 -1.79
N SER A 1100 -33.49 -8.13 -2.56
CA SER A 1100 -33.78 -7.69 -3.93
C SER A 1100 -35.28 -7.80 -4.25
N LEU A 1101 -35.75 -7.00 -5.19
CA LEU A 1101 -37.13 -7.11 -5.71
C LEU A 1101 -37.39 -8.48 -6.35
N GLN A 1102 -36.39 -8.99 -7.08
CA GLN A 1102 -36.47 -10.31 -7.73
C GLN A 1102 -36.74 -11.43 -6.72
N ALA A 1103 -36.17 -11.37 -5.51
CA ALA A 1103 -36.42 -12.36 -4.46
C ALA A 1103 -37.89 -12.44 -4.04
N ALA A 1104 -38.65 -11.33 -4.15
CA ALA A 1104 -40.08 -11.29 -3.88
C ALA A 1104 -40.93 -11.64 -5.12
N GLU A 1105 -40.49 -11.27 -6.32
CA GLU A 1105 -41.19 -11.56 -7.59
C GLU A 1105 -41.08 -13.04 -8.01
N GLU A 1106 -39.97 -13.69 -7.68
CA GLU A 1106 -39.69 -15.10 -8.00
C GLU A 1106 -39.81 -16.01 -6.76
N ALA A 1107 -40.55 -15.57 -5.73
CA ALA A 1107 -40.62 -16.26 -4.47
C ALA A 1107 -41.14 -17.71 -4.59
N VAL A 1108 -40.40 -18.67 -4.01
CA VAL A 1108 -40.69 -20.10 -4.10
C VAL A 1108 -41.97 -20.46 -3.32
N LEU A 1109 -42.78 -21.37 -3.87
CA LEU A 1109 -44.08 -21.80 -3.29
C LEU A 1109 -43.96 -23.02 -2.34
N ASN A 1110 -42.80 -23.68 -2.28
CA ASN A 1110 -42.43 -24.77 -1.36
C ASN A 1110 -43.53 -25.81 -1.04
N GLN A 1111 -44.27 -26.25 -2.07
CA GLN A 1111 -45.37 -27.22 -1.93
C GLN A 1111 -46.47 -26.84 -0.93
N MET A 1112 -46.67 -25.54 -0.64
CA MET A 1112 -47.83 -25.04 0.12
C MET A 1112 -49.19 -25.35 -0.56
N VAL A 1113 -49.18 -26.06 -1.69
CA VAL A 1113 -50.35 -26.50 -2.44
C VAL A 1113 -50.20 -27.96 -2.86
N THR A 1114 -51.07 -28.82 -2.32
CA THR A 1114 -51.21 -30.24 -2.74
C THR A 1114 -52.11 -30.38 -3.96
N SER A 1115 -51.69 -29.90 -5.13
CA SER A 1115 -52.42 -30.16 -6.38
C SER A 1115 -51.49 -30.39 -7.56
N ALA A 1116 -51.74 -31.43 -8.35
CA ALA A 1116 -50.93 -31.79 -9.50
C ALA A 1116 -50.95 -30.68 -10.59
N GLY A 1117 -49.80 -30.06 -10.86
CA GLY A 1117 -49.61 -29.10 -11.96
C GLY A 1117 -48.82 -27.80 -11.65
N VAL A 1118 -48.00 -27.80 -10.59
CA VAL A 1118 -47.62 -26.59 -9.82
C VAL A 1118 -46.56 -25.69 -10.47
N GLN A 1119 -46.84 -24.39 -10.59
CA GLN A 1119 -45.84 -23.34 -10.80
C GLN A 1119 -44.83 -23.35 -9.64
N LYS A 1120 -43.52 -23.39 -9.92
CA LYS A 1120 -42.48 -23.45 -8.87
C LYS A 1120 -42.33 -22.16 -8.06
N THR A 1121 -42.69 -21.02 -8.66
CA THR A 1121 -42.52 -19.67 -8.11
C THR A 1121 -43.76 -18.82 -8.43
N ARG A 1122 -44.06 -17.83 -7.58
CA ARG A 1122 -45.16 -16.86 -7.78
C ARG A 1122 -44.79 -15.53 -7.10
N PRO A 1123 -45.11 -14.36 -7.70
CA PRO A 1123 -44.78 -13.08 -7.08
C PRO A 1123 -45.58 -12.85 -5.79
N ILE A 1124 -44.93 -12.25 -4.79
CA ILE A 1124 -45.57 -11.83 -3.55
C ILE A 1124 -46.38 -10.55 -3.79
N THR A 1125 -47.65 -10.56 -3.37
CA THR A 1125 -48.58 -9.43 -3.52
C THR A 1125 -48.91 -8.72 -2.20
N HIS A 1126 -48.56 -9.33 -1.07
CA HIS A 1126 -48.91 -8.78 0.25
C HIS A 1126 -48.14 -7.47 0.54
N PRO A 1127 -48.80 -6.36 0.93
CA PRO A 1127 -48.16 -5.04 1.13
C PRO A 1127 -47.00 -5.01 2.14
N PHE A 1128 -46.96 -5.98 3.06
CA PHE A 1128 -45.86 -6.16 4.01
C PHE A 1128 -44.50 -6.34 3.31
N VAL A 1129 -44.46 -7.00 2.15
CA VAL A 1129 -43.24 -7.36 1.41
C VAL A 1129 -43.24 -6.78 -0.01
N ALA A 1130 -44.41 -6.71 -0.66
CA ALA A 1130 -44.53 -6.31 -2.05
C ALA A 1130 -44.03 -4.87 -2.29
N GLY A 1131 -43.17 -4.70 -3.30
CA GLY A 1131 -42.57 -3.41 -3.65
C GLY A 1131 -41.56 -2.86 -2.65
N GLN A 1132 -41.19 -3.64 -1.63
CA GLN A 1132 -40.13 -3.29 -0.68
C GLN A 1132 -38.79 -3.84 -1.16
N VAL A 1133 -37.70 -3.19 -0.77
CA VAL A 1133 -36.33 -3.66 -1.00
C VAL A 1133 -35.43 -3.09 0.10
N SER A 1134 -34.38 -3.82 0.48
CA SER A 1134 -33.38 -3.40 1.48
C SER A 1134 -32.46 -2.28 0.95
N GLU A 1135 -33.05 -1.25 0.36
CA GLU A 1135 -32.37 -0.04 -0.10
C GLU A 1135 -32.91 1.17 0.65
N PHE A 1136 -32.01 1.90 1.34
CA PHE A 1136 -32.38 2.98 2.24
C PHE A 1136 -31.65 4.27 1.86
N ASP A 1137 -32.31 5.41 2.07
CA ASP A 1137 -31.65 6.71 1.93
C ASP A 1137 -30.82 7.00 3.17
N LEU A 1138 -29.54 7.31 2.96
CA LEU A 1138 -28.57 7.61 4.00
C LEU A 1138 -28.03 9.04 3.81
N PRO A 1139 -28.64 10.03 4.47
CA PRO A 1139 -28.11 11.40 4.49
C PRO A 1139 -26.78 11.48 5.26
N ALA A 1140 -25.95 12.45 4.88
CA ALA A 1140 -24.69 12.69 5.57
C ALA A 1140 -24.88 13.04 7.07
N ASN A 1141 -24.05 12.43 7.92
CA ASN A 1141 -24.00 12.57 9.37
C ASN A 1141 -25.33 12.27 10.10
N GLN A 1142 -26.26 11.57 9.46
CA GLN A 1142 -27.49 11.09 10.08
C GLN A 1142 -27.41 9.56 10.20
N PRO A 1143 -27.37 9.01 11.43
CA PRO A 1143 -27.33 7.57 11.62
C PRO A 1143 -28.65 6.94 11.19
N LEU A 1144 -28.56 5.83 10.45
CA LEU A 1144 -29.68 4.99 10.05
C LEU A 1144 -29.63 3.69 10.87
N ASP A 1145 -30.60 3.52 11.77
CA ASP A 1145 -30.78 2.28 12.53
C ASP A 1145 -31.54 1.24 11.71
N LEU A 1146 -31.00 0.03 11.68
CA LEU A 1146 -31.46 -1.10 10.87
C LEU A 1146 -31.65 -2.33 11.75
N VAL A 1147 -32.72 -3.07 11.49
CA VAL A 1147 -32.96 -4.41 12.05
C VAL A 1147 -32.75 -5.41 10.92
N VAL A 1148 -31.65 -6.15 10.96
CA VAL A 1148 -31.22 -7.07 9.91
C VAL A 1148 -31.58 -8.50 10.32
N LEU A 1149 -32.29 -9.21 9.45
CA LEU A 1149 -32.56 -10.64 9.58
C LEU A 1149 -31.59 -11.37 8.68
N ALA A 1150 -30.75 -12.23 9.26
CA ALA A 1150 -29.69 -12.87 8.51
C ALA A 1150 -29.49 -14.34 8.91
N ASP A 1151 -29.05 -15.16 7.97
CA ASP A 1151 -28.66 -16.55 8.18
C ASP A 1151 -27.33 -16.61 8.93
N ALA A 1152 -27.28 -17.38 10.02
CA ALA A 1152 -26.12 -17.46 10.92
C ALA A 1152 -24.79 -17.87 10.25
N ARG A 1153 -24.83 -18.39 9.02
CA ARG A 1153 -23.65 -18.86 8.27
C ARG A 1153 -22.98 -17.78 7.42
N GLY A 1154 -23.68 -16.69 7.08
CA GLY A 1154 -23.20 -15.67 6.14
C GLY A 1154 -22.64 -14.40 6.79
N GLY A 1155 -22.11 -13.49 5.97
CA GLY A 1155 -21.76 -12.12 6.36
C GLY A 1155 -22.91 -11.13 6.07
N ILE A 1156 -22.68 -9.84 6.35
CA ILE A 1156 -23.62 -8.75 6.03
C ILE A 1156 -22.91 -7.73 5.16
N TYR A 1157 -23.38 -7.53 3.94
CA TYR A 1157 -22.82 -6.54 3.02
C TYR A 1157 -23.66 -5.26 2.95
N ALA A 1158 -22.97 -4.12 2.85
CA ALA A 1158 -23.56 -2.80 2.67
C ALA A 1158 -22.89 -2.04 1.53
N THR A 1159 -23.67 -1.71 0.50
CA THR A 1159 -23.20 -1.13 -0.76
C THR A 1159 -23.90 0.19 -1.04
N CYS A 1160 -23.16 1.23 -1.44
CA CYS A 1160 -23.74 2.52 -1.82
C CYS A 1160 -23.24 3.08 -3.16
N GLY A 1161 -22.29 2.41 -3.82
CA GLY A 1161 -21.75 2.78 -5.14
C GLY A 1161 -20.78 3.96 -5.19
N MET A 1162 -20.83 4.89 -4.23
CA MET A 1162 -19.96 6.08 -4.18
C MET A 1162 -18.75 5.93 -3.25
N LEU A 1163 -18.83 5.04 -2.26
CA LEU A 1163 -17.77 4.74 -1.29
C LEU A 1163 -17.53 3.22 -1.21
N PRO A 1164 -16.33 2.78 -0.77
CA PRO A 1164 -16.01 1.37 -0.67
C PRO A 1164 -17.05 0.59 0.15
N ARG A 1165 -17.54 -0.50 -0.44
CA ARG A 1165 -18.50 -1.42 0.17
C ARG A 1165 -17.99 -1.95 1.51
N LYS A 1166 -18.89 -2.14 2.47
CA LYS A 1166 -18.60 -2.76 3.76
C LYS A 1166 -19.10 -4.20 3.83
N ASN A 1167 -18.33 -5.04 4.50
CA ASN A 1167 -18.71 -6.39 4.91
C ASN A 1167 -18.52 -6.48 6.42
N ILE A 1168 -19.54 -6.97 7.14
CA ILE A 1168 -19.47 -7.31 8.55
C ILE A 1168 -19.59 -8.82 8.68
N VAL A 1169 -18.62 -9.42 9.37
CA VAL A 1169 -18.67 -10.82 9.79
C VAL A 1169 -19.54 -10.91 11.05
N MET A 1170 -20.46 -11.88 11.08
CA MET A 1170 -21.27 -12.11 12.26
C MET A 1170 -20.44 -12.59 13.45
N PRO A 1171 -20.75 -12.16 14.69
CA PRO A 1171 -19.97 -12.53 15.87
C PRO A 1171 -20.27 -13.98 16.28
N LYS A 1172 -19.44 -14.90 15.81
CA LYS A 1172 -19.58 -16.35 16.07
C LYS A 1172 -19.61 -16.69 17.56
N ASP A 1173 -18.90 -15.92 18.39
CA ASP A 1173 -18.81 -16.13 19.84
C ASP A 1173 -20.18 -16.05 20.55
N PHE A 1174 -21.12 -15.24 20.03
CA PHE A 1174 -22.49 -15.19 20.57
C PHE A 1174 -23.42 -16.19 19.90
N ILE A 1175 -23.19 -16.45 18.61
CA ILE A 1175 -24.05 -17.32 17.81
C ILE A 1175 -23.86 -18.79 18.20
N GLU A 1176 -22.62 -19.30 18.22
CA GLU A 1176 -22.37 -20.73 18.44
C GLU A 1176 -22.91 -21.25 19.78
N PRO A 1177 -22.72 -20.58 20.94
CA PRO A 1177 -23.30 -21.03 22.20
C PRO A 1177 -24.83 -20.96 22.21
N ALA A 1178 -25.42 -19.94 21.59
CA ALA A 1178 -26.88 -19.82 21.50
C ALA A 1178 -27.46 -20.90 20.59
N LEU A 1179 -26.85 -21.17 19.44
CA LEU A 1179 -27.23 -22.27 18.54
C LEU A 1179 -27.14 -23.64 19.24
N ALA A 1180 -26.11 -23.87 20.06
CA ALA A 1180 -25.98 -25.11 20.84
C ALA A 1180 -27.06 -25.26 21.93
N ARG A 1181 -27.67 -24.15 22.37
CA ARG A 1181 -28.77 -24.12 23.35
C ARG A 1181 -30.16 -24.20 22.72
N LEU A 1182 -30.29 -24.06 21.39
CA LEU A 1182 -31.58 -24.21 20.73
C LEU A 1182 -32.19 -25.59 21.03
N ARG A 1183 -33.43 -25.59 21.50
CA ARG A 1183 -34.23 -26.78 21.78
C ARG A 1183 -35.52 -26.71 20.97
N PRO A 1184 -35.51 -27.16 19.70
CA PRO A 1184 -36.69 -27.23 18.87
C PRO A 1184 -37.85 -27.89 19.59
N THR A 1185 -39.04 -27.30 19.48
CA THR A 1185 -40.21 -27.69 20.26
C THR A 1185 -41.43 -27.69 19.36
N PHE A 1186 -41.81 -28.87 18.90
CA PHE A 1186 -42.92 -29.07 17.97
C PHE A 1186 -44.21 -29.28 18.72
N ARG A 1187 -45.33 -28.76 18.21
CA ARG A 1187 -46.63 -29.10 18.77
C ARG A 1187 -47.03 -30.49 18.27
N VAL A 1188 -47.51 -31.34 19.16
CA VAL A 1188 -47.92 -32.70 18.80
C VAL A 1188 -49.24 -33.04 19.47
N GLY A 1189 -50.28 -33.24 18.67
CA GLY A 1189 -51.59 -33.66 19.18
C GLY A 1189 -52.72 -33.52 18.15
N PRO A 1190 -53.84 -34.25 18.33
CA PRO A 1190 -54.10 -35.22 19.40
C PRO A 1190 -53.47 -36.60 19.08
N ILE A 1191 -52.66 -37.11 20.02
CA ILE A 1191 -52.00 -38.43 19.91
C ILE A 1191 -52.49 -39.39 20.98
N LEU A 1192 -52.33 -40.69 20.73
CA LEU A 1192 -52.70 -41.72 21.69
C LEU A 1192 -51.64 -41.81 22.79
N GLY A 1193 -52.02 -41.59 24.03
CA GLY A 1193 -51.18 -41.82 25.21
C GLY A 1193 -51.71 -42.96 26.08
N PHE A 1194 -50.83 -43.65 26.78
CA PHE A 1194 -51.20 -44.66 27.78
C PHE A 1194 -50.51 -44.41 29.11
N GLU A 1195 -51.13 -44.82 30.21
CA GLU A 1195 -50.62 -44.57 31.56
C GLU A 1195 -49.55 -45.61 31.94
N ARG A 1196 -48.38 -45.14 32.38
CA ARG A 1196 -47.25 -45.96 32.86
C ARG A 1196 -46.49 -45.17 33.95
N ASP A 1197 -46.25 -45.80 35.10
CA ASP A 1197 -45.56 -45.18 36.25
C ASP A 1197 -46.14 -43.81 36.66
N GLU A 1198 -47.48 -43.72 36.75
CA GLU A 1198 -48.26 -42.50 37.05
C GLU A 1198 -48.09 -41.34 36.04
N LYS A 1199 -47.44 -41.59 34.91
CA LYS A 1199 -47.27 -40.62 33.81
C LYS A 1199 -47.99 -41.09 32.56
N ILE A 1200 -48.50 -40.15 31.77
CA ILE A 1200 -49.04 -40.47 30.45
C ILE A 1200 -47.87 -40.53 29.47
N VAL A 1201 -47.76 -41.61 28.71
CA VAL A 1201 -46.68 -41.84 27.76
C VAL A 1201 -47.26 -41.81 26.35
N PRO A 1202 -46.78 -40.92 25.45
CA PRO A 1202 -47.29 -40.81 24.10
C PRO A 1202 -46.86 -42.00 23.22
N VAL A 1203 -47.76 -42.41 22.32
CA VAL A 1203 -47.49 -43.39 21.26
C VAL A 1203 -47.28 -42.65 19.96
N MET A 1204 -46.04 -42.28 19.68
CA MET A 1204 -45.64 -41.63 18.44
C MET A 1204 -44.22 -42.04 18.04
N PRO A 1205 -43.88 -42.02 16.74
CA PRO A 1205 -42.48 -42.08 16.34
C PRO A 1205 -41.76 -40.85 16.88
N ALA A 1206 -40.71 -41.04 17.67
CA ALA A 1206 -39.89 -39.96 18.16
C ALA A 1206 -39.22 -39.23 16.97
N PRO A 1207 -39.36 -37.90 16.84
CA PRO A 1207 -38.58 -37.16 15.86
C PRO A 1207 -37.09 -37.36 16.15
N PHE A 1208 -36.34 -37.66 15.09
CA PHE A 1208 -34.91 -37.91 15.19
C PHE A 1208 -34.14 -36.74 14.58
N ILE A 1209 -33.34 -36.08 15.42
CA ILE A 1209 -32.34 -35.09 15.01
C ILE A 1209 -31.02 -35.58 15.58
N GLU A 1210 -29.97 -35.63 14.75
CA GLU A 1210 -28.67 -36.10 15.18
C GLU A 1210 -28.18 -35.31 16.42
N GLY A 1211 -27.83 -36.03 17.50
CA GLY A 1211 -27.40 -35.43 18.77
C GLY A 1211 -28.52 -35.01 19.74
N LEU A 1212 -29.79 -35.10 19.34
CA LEU A 1212 -30.95 -34.76 20.18
C LEU A 1212 -31.93 -35.93 20.29
N ARG A 1213 -32.50 -36.14 21.48
CA ARG A 1213 -33.61 -37.05 21.74
C ARG A 1213 -34.90 -36.25 21.96
N ALA A 1214 -36.04 -36.79 21.53
CA ALA A 1214 -37.33 -36.16 21.77
C ALA A 1214 -37.90 -36.52 23.16
N ALA A 1215 -38.37 -35.52 23.88
CA ALA A 1215 -39.16 -35.65 25.11
C ALA A 1215 -40.54 -35.02 24.89
N PHE A 1216 -41.58 -35.60 25.48
CA PHE A 1216 -42.93 -35.10 25.38
C PHE A 1216 -43.31 -34.33 26.65
N VAL A 1217 -43.94 -33.17 26.47
CA VAL A 1217 -44.45 -32.29 27.53
C VAL A 1217 -45.96 -32.15 27.34
N HIS A 1218 -46.75 -32.53 28.33
CA HIS A 1218 -48.21 -32.46 28.26
C HIS A 1218 -48.71 -31.02 28.40
N ASP A 1219 -49.82 -30.71 27.73
CA ASP A 1219 -50.49 -29.41 27.83
C ASP A 1219 -51.25 -29.24 29.17
N ASP A 1220 -51.60 -30.34 29.86
CA ASP A 1220 -52.47 -30.38 31.05
C ASP A 1220 -51.73 -30.34 32.41
N ASP A 1221 -50.39 -30.30 32.43
CA ASP A 1221 -49.60 -30.45 33.67
C ASP A 1221 -49.22 -29.09 34.31
N VAL A 1222 -49.51 -28.93 35.61
CA VAL A 1222 -49.13 -27.72 36.39
C VAL A 1222 -47.60 -27.60 36.56
N GLU A 1223 -46.86 -28.70 36.45
CA GLU A 1223 -45.39 -28.78 36.64
C GLU A 1223 -44.61 -29.23 35.38
N PHE A 1224 -45.25 -29.34 34.20
CA PHE A 1224 -44.63 -29.69 32.89
C PHE A 1224 -43.50 -30.76 32.92
N PRO A 1225 -43.72 -31.98 33.44
CA PRO A 1225 -42.70 -33.02 33.49
C PRO A 1225 -42.38 -33.60 32.10
N GLU A 1226 -41.09 -33.65 31.74
CA GLU A 1226 -40.62 -34.28 30.51
C GLU A 1226 -40.74 -35.81 30.56
N VAL A 1227 -41.46 -36.41 29.61
CA VAL A 1227 -41.62 -37.86 29.47
C VAL A 1227 -40.86 -38.35 28.23
N PRO A 1228 -39.94 -39.33 28.34
CA PRO A 1228 -39.25 -39.87 27.17
C PRO A 1228 -40.24 -40.57 26.22
N ILE A 1229 -40.11 -40.32 24.91
CA ILE A 1229 -40.94 -40.96 23.89
C ILE A 1229 -40.42 -42.40 23.68
N PRO A 1230 -41.19 -43.45 23.99
CA PRO A 1230 -40.76 -44.82 23.80
C PRO A 1230 -40.68 -45.18 22.30
N PRO A 1231 -39.86 -46.17 21.90
CA PRO A 1231 -39.86 -46.68 20.54
C PRO A 1231 -41.25 -47.25 20.18
N VAL A 1232 -41.65 -47.05 18.93
CA VAL A 1232 -42.97 -47.43 18.41
C VAL A 1232 -43.27 -48.91 18.68
N LEU A 1233 -44.45 -49.20 19.23
CA LEU A 1233 -44.95 -50.56 19.43
C LEU A 1233 -44.97 -51.33 18.10
N GLY A 1234 -44.68 -52.63 18.12
CA GLY A 1234 -44.71 -53.46 16.93
C GLY A 1234 -46.11 -53.46 16.28
N VAL A 1235 -46.18 -53.59 14.95
CA VAL A 1235 -47.46 -53.66 14.23
C VAL A 1235 -48.31 -54.81 14.80
N GLY A 1236 -49.39 -54.48 15.50
CA GLY A 1236 -50.31 -55.44 16.13
C GLY A 1236 -50.20 -55.55 17.66
N GLU A 1237 -49.28 -54.84 18.31
CA GLU A 1237 -49.22 -54.75 19.78
C GLU A 1237 -50.21 -53.72 20.32
N LEU A 1238 -51.08 -54.14 21.25
CA LEU A 1238 -51.97 -53.23 21.99
C LEU A 1238 -51.23 -52.68 23.22
N PRO A 1239 -51.34 -51.39 23.53
CA PRO A 1239 -50.73 -50.80 24.71
C PRO A 1239 -51.25 -51.47 26.00
N PRO A 1240 -50.41 -51.58 27.05
CA PRO A 1240 -50.71 -52.37 28.25
C PRO A 1240 -51.80 -51.77 29.15
N SER A 1241 -52.25 -50.53 28.91
CA SER A 1241 -53.22 -49.81 29.74
C SER A 1241 -54.22 -48.99 28.90
N ARG A 1242 -55.19 -48.34 29.57
CA ARG A 1242 -56.29 -47.62 28.92
C ARG A 1242 -55.75 -46.41 28.15
N VAL A 1243 -55.98 -46.39 26.84
CA VAL A 1243 -55.53 -45.32 25.96
C VAL A 1243 -56.41 -44.07 26.12
N ARG A 1244 -55.80 -42.89 26.11
CA ARG A 1244 -56.46 -41.58 26.06
C ARG A 1244 -55.87 -40.75 24.94
N LEU A 1245 -56.64 -39.79 24.43
CA LEU A 1245 -56.10 -38.75 23.54
C LEU A 1245 -55.40 -37.70 24.40
N THR A 1246 -54.21 -37.29 23.99
CA THR A 1246 -53.39 -36.29 24.68
C THR A 1246 -52.85 -35.30 23.66
N GLU A 1247 -52.74 -34.05 24.06
CA GLU A 1247 -52.04 -33.00 23.32
C GLU A 1247 -50.85 -32.51 24.13
N GLY A 1248 -49.82 -32.01 23.44
CA GLY A 1248 -48.62 -31.53 24.08
C GLY A 1248 -47.56 -31.08 23.08
N TRP A 1249 -46.33 -31.02 23.56
CA TRP A 1249 -45.17 -30.54 22.83
C TRP A 1249 -44.07 -31.61 22.81
N ALA A 1250 -43.50 -31.86 21.63
CA ALA A 1250 -42.28 -32.65 21.49
C ALA A 1250 -41.06 -31.72 21.55
N ARG A 1251 -40.40 -31.68 22.70
CA ARG A 1251 -39.19 -30.91 22.96
C ARG A 1251 -37.95 -31.75 22.65
N MET A 1252 -37.05 -31.22 21.84
CA MET A 1252 -35.77 -31.86 21.54
C MET A 1252 -34.75 -31.53 22.63
N VAL A 1253 -34.23 -32.55 23.31
CA VAL A 1253 -33.24 -32.42 24.39
C VAL A 1253 -31.94 -33.15 24.01
N PRO A 1254 -30.76 -32.75 24.55
CA PRO A 1254 -29.50 -33.42 24.23
C PRO A 1254 -29.55 -34.92 24.54
N GLN A 1255 -29.04 -35.72 23.62
CA GLN A 1255 -28.79 -37.13 23.86
C GLN A 1255 -27.49 -37.24 24.67
N GLU A 1256 -27.52 -37.85 25.86
CA GLU A 1256 -26.30 -38.11 26.63
C GLU A 1256 -25.34 -38.99 25.80
N PRO A 1257 -24.03 -38.70 25.77
CA PRO A 1257 -23.07 -39.55 25.10
C PRO A 1257 -23.05 -40.92 25.79
N GLY A 1258 -23.52 -41.94 25.06
CA GLY A 1258 -23.57 -43.33 25.50
C GLY A 1258 -22.26 -44.07 25.32
#